data_AF-A0AB34XSS2-F1
#
_entry.id   AF-A0AB34XSS2-F1
#
_cell.length_a   1.000
_cell.length_b   1.000
_cell.length_c   1.000
_cell.angle_alpha   90.00
_cell.angle_beta   90.00
_cell.angle_gamma   90.00
#
_symmetry.space_group_name_H-M   'P 1'
#
loop_
_entity.id
_entity.type
_entity.pdbx_description
1 polymer ?
#
loop_
_entity_poly.entity_id
_entity_poly.type
_entity_poly.pdbx_seq_one_letter_code
_entity_poly.pdbx_strand_id
1 'polypeptide(L)'
;MEAGGPRSGLTRRRVTTKAELRGFIDLTASIASARGESDHVVPLVASDITAWASGSGWFAEEVELWLLTDDSGAAVGRVLCHRSRLLAERLSDGPGAQAPETLFFGALEALDAAVIEEIIALVLDRAEALGASRVFGPVSPLPNVTGGLVTAGFEHPGFFDTAWNPEFIAEAFAAAGFSTWGPAQTWEVRLDAVPHARATAVSPAEWAEHGLRRRPVTRLGMRGFAARLLPTLNAAFSALPYFTQISPAQLRSQMAGLSVLADPSLIVDVVGAEEGDDAPSRCFALVVPDPVPVLRRHGGRLGPSALWDLLRLRSRLTDAVLIIQGTDPRFQGQGLLSLVTREVYAGLVAGGYRRLRVTFIAEDNPASAAVFAKAGGTPLHSLCFLDRRLESAPEGTDLALERPAADASDTAATDDADTTGSDASDVEGADASDTIRTGASVTAATGTSVTAGPGTSVTAGSGPQSSPGISARLLTSLFRTAGRAPSAHNTQPWTPTVAGIAEDGAVAEVGLTVDPDRTLPAGDPRSEDLHLSLGCWIEAFAIAAAEADLAVDVSSVDGWGPGLTVGLDVRSGAGRAGGSDSPVAAWPPFTVADLEHRQVDRGPLARDEAALDSAVETANIALAQSGARLVEVTDGLWARLLDRAEHWSFSTPAVFTETLAWLRFDPRDPAYRADGLTAECLRIPSFGARAAALLNRAPLRPFIARAVSGALTPVGWFTRRPQGPAAETPPRRTGAPHHLILAAAEAAEDTEVADDGTPAANPTTIASAVADSGQADSASAARADTVPADTAPADVKAMSDVAGMAAARELRLGRDLLRTWLLFDRAGLRVDVHSEIKDCPETHASLRDLLGRQKCAGSETLPDGSARFTRPIAAFSVGRSTTRVPRSHRRSDA
;
A
#
# COMPACT_ATOMS: atom_id res chain seq x y z
N MET A 1 -6.77 -46.88 -26.90
CA MET A 1 -5.75 -47.86 -26.47
C MET A 1 -4.78 -47.08 -25.59
N GLU A 2 -4.54 -47.45 -24.34
CA GLU A 2 -5.15 -48.51 -23.53
C GLU A 2 -6.04 -47.89 -22.43
N ALA A 3 -7.01 -48.64 -21.90
CA ALA A 3 -7.70 -48.24 -20.69
C ALA A 3 -6.82 -48.64 -19.50
N GLY A 4 -6.27 -47.67 -18.78
CA GLY A 4 -5.46 -47.93 -17.60
C GLY A 4 -6.29 -48.64 -16.52
N GLY A 5 -5.72 -49.66 -15.90
CA GLY A 5 -6.33 -50.30 -14.71
C GLY A 5 -6.41 -49.33 -13.52
N PRO A 6 -7.15 -49.69 -12.46
CA PRO A 6 -7.32 -48.83 -11.28
C PRO A 6 -5.97 -48.45 -10.66
N ARG A 7 -5.72 -47.14 -10.52
CA ARG A 7 -4.49 -46.57 -9.94
C ARG A 7 -4.45 -46.76 -8.42
N SER A 8 -4.00 -47.91 -7.95
CA SER A 8 -3.86 -48.22 -6.51
C SER A 8 -2.65 -47.51 -5.88
N GLY A 9 -2.69 -46.18 -5.76
CA GLY A 9 -1.54 -45.39 -5.24
C GLY A 9 -1.71 -43.87 -5.13
N LEU A 10 -2.92 -43.31 -5.29
CA LEU A 10 -3.11 -41.86 -5.24
C LEU A 10 -2.87 -41.27 -3.84
N THR A 11 -1.96 -40.30 -3.75
CA THR A 11 -1.63 -39.59 -2.50
C THR A 11 -2.20 -38.18 -2.52
N ARG A 12 -3.00 -37.84 -1.50
CA ARG A 12 -3.56 -36.50 -1.28
C ARG A 12 -2.56 -35.60 -0.55
N ARG A 13 -2.32 -34.38 -1.04
CA ARG A 13 -1.42 -33.40 -0.40
C ARG A 13 -1.97 -31.98 -0.44
N ARG A 14 -2.07 -31.35 0.74
CA ARG A 14 -2.36 -29.91 0.85
C ARG A 14 -1.14 -29.10 0.37
N VAL A 15 -1.38 -28.12 -0.49
CA VAL A 15 -0.37 -27.17 -0.96
C VAL A 15 0.03 -26.26 0.19
N THR A 16 1.32 -26.25 0.56
CA THR A 16 1.87 -25.40 1.63
C THR A 16 3.10 -24.61 1.18
N THR A 17 3.78 -25.06 0.13
CA THR A 17 5.02 -24.49 -0.38
C THR A 17 4.83 -23.76 -1.72
N LYS A 18 5.76 -22.85 -2.03
CA LYS A 18 5.81 -22.15 -3.33
C LYS A 18 6.09 -23.08 -4.52
N ALA A 19 6.64 -24.27 -4.28
CA ALA A 19 6.86 -25.29 -5.29
C ALA A 19 5.56 -26.03 -5.63
N GLU A 20 4.79 -26.42 -4.61
CA GLU A 20 3.46 -27.02 -4.77
C GLU A 20 2.46 -26.05 -5.42
N LEU A 21 2.45 -24.78 -5.00
CA LEU A 21 1.61 -23.76 -5.61
C LEU A 21 1.94 -23.55 -7.11
N ARG A 22 3.22 -23.66 -7.49
CA ARG A 22 3.61 -23.66 -8.90
C ARG A 22 3.04 -24.88 -9.62
N GLY A 23 3.21 -26.08 -9.04
CA GLY A 23 2.64 -27.32 -9.57
C GLY A 23 1.13 -27.24 -9.78
N PHE A 24 0.38 -26.73 -8.79
CA PHE A 24 -1.07 -26.52 -8.87
C PHE A 24 -1.49 -25.63 -10.03
N ILE A 25 -0.77 -24.52 -10.26
CA ILE A 25 -1.04 -23.60 -11.38
C ILE A 25 -0.71 -24.27 -12.72
N ASP A 26 0.49 -24.84 -12.85
CA ASP A 26 0.99 -25.37 -14.13
C ASP A 26 0.28 -26.69 -14.54
N LEU A 27 -0.43 -27.36 -13.61
CA LEU A 27 -1.10 -28.65 -13.83
C LEU A 27 -2.14 -28.64 -14.96
N THR A 28 -2.91 -27.55 -15.15
CA THR A 28 -3.91 -27.47 -16.24
C THR A 28 -3.27 -27.75 -17.60
N ALA A 29 -2.11 -27.14 -17.88
CA ALA A 29 -1.41 -27.34 -19.15
C ALA A 29 -0.86 -28.78 -19.27
N SER A 30 -0.38 -29.36 -18.17
CA SER A 30 0.13 -30.74 -18.15
C SER A 30 -0.97 -31.77 -18.40
N ILE A 31 -2.11 -31.66 -17.72
CA ILE A 31 -3.25 -32.57 -17.89
C ILE A 31 -3.89 -32.38 -19.27
N ALA A 32 -4.11 -31.15 -19.72
CA ALA A 32 -4.66 -30.89 -21.05
C ALA A 32 -3.74 -31.33 -22.19
N SER A 33 -2.43 -31.37 -21.97
CA SER A 33 -1.47 -31.99 -22.90
C SER A 33 -1.62 -33.51 -22.90
N ALA A 34 -1.69 -34.13 -21.73
CA ALA A 34 -1.84 -35.58 -21.59
C ALA A 34 -3.18 -36.13 -22.12
N ARG A 35 -4.29 -35.40 -21.96
CA ARG A 35 -5.61 -35.76 -22.52
C ARG A 35 -5.78 -35.38 -24.01
N GLY A 36 -4.90 -34.54 -24.56
CA GLY A 36 -4.99 -34.07 -25.97
C GLY A 36 -5.92 -32.87 -26.19
N GLU A 37 -6.28 -32.15 -25.13
CA GLU A 37 -7.33 -31.12 -25.04
C GLU A 37 -6.75 -29.70 -24.85
N SER A 38 -5.48 -29.49 -25.21
CA SER A 38 -4.75 -28.24 -24.93
C SER A 38 -5.33 -26.98 -25.60
N ASP A 39 -6.17 -27.18 -26.62
CA ASP A 39 -6.93 -26.15 -27.33
C ASP A 39 -8.37 -25.98 -26.79
N HIS A 40 -8.80 -26.79 -25.83
CA HIS A 40 -10.15 -26.75 -25.22
C HIS A 40 -10.16 -26.15 -23.81
N VAL A 41 -9.20 -26.47 -22.95
CA VAL A 41 -9.17 -26.01 -21.54
C VAL A 41 -9.06 -24.48 -21.39
N VAL A 42 -9.59 -23.92 -20.31
CA VAL A 42 -9.45 -22.50 -19.95
C VAL A 42 -8.60 -22.37 -18.68
N PRO A 43 -7.32 -21.96 -18.77
CA PRO A 43 -6.48 -21.84 -17.58
C PRO A 43 -6.88 -20.61 -16.75
N LEU A 44 -7.23 -20.86 -15.49
CA LEU A 44 -7.43 -19.84 -14.46
C LEU A 44 -6.20 -18.93 -14.35
N VAL A 45 -6.42 -17.65 -14.00
CA VAL A 45 -5.34 -16.67 -13.93
C VAL A 45 -4.42 -16.96 -12.74
N ALA A 46 -3.13 -17.14 -13.02
CA ALA A 46 -2.15 -17.57 -12.03
C ALA A 46 -1.95 -16.60 -10.87
N SER A 47 -2.21 -15.30 -11.06
CA SER A 47 -2.21 -14.29 -9.99
C SER A 47 -3.31 -14.54 -8.96
N ASP A 48 -4.45 -15.03 -9.41
CA ASP A 48 -5.67 -15.08 -8.60
C ASP A 48 -5.61 -16.34 -7.72
N ILE A 49 -5.21 -17.48 -8.29
CA ILE A 49 -4.81 -18.67 -7.53
C ILE A 49 -3.75 -18.33 -6.47
N THR A 50 -2.74 -17.51 -6.84
CA THR A 50 -1.70 -17.08 -5.89
C THR A 50 -2.27 -16.20 -4.77
N ALA A 51 -3.20 -15.29 -5.07
CA ALA A 51 -3.83 -14.38 -4.11
C ALA A 51 -4.86 -15.06 -3.20
N TRP A 52 -5.52 -16.11 -3.68
CA TRP A 52 -6.37 -17.00 -2.87
C TRP A 52 -5.51 -17.81 -1.90
N ALA A 53 -4.44 -18.46 -2.39
CA ALA A 53 -3.53 -19.28 -1.58
C ALA A 53 -2.74 -18.49 -0.52
N SER A 54 -2.58 -17.17 -0.68
CA SER A 54 -1.90 -16.29 0.27
C SER A 54 -2.83 -15.53 1.21
N GLY A 55 -4.15 -15.59 1.01
CA GLY A 55 -5.12 -14.72 1.68
C GLY A 55 -4.91 -13.22 1.41
N SER A 56 -4.12 -12.85 0.39
CA SER A 56 -3.77 -11.44 0.10
C SER A 56 -4.61 -10.82 -1.02
N GLY A 57 -5.73 -11.46 -1.36
CA GLY A 57 -6.66 -11.02 -2.40
C GLY A 57 -7.80 -10.13 -1.91
N TRP A 58 -8.87 -10.08 -2.69
CA TRP A 58 -10.15 -9.49 -2.30
C TRP A 58 -11.05 -10.50 -1.56
N PHE A 59 -10.80 -11.79 -1.75
CA PHE A 59 -11.48 -12.90 -1.08
C PHE A 59 -10.80 -13.11 0.28
N ALA A 60 -11.57 -13.03 1.36
CA ALA A 60 -11.06 -12.93 2.73
C ALA A 60 -11.14 -14.24 3.54
N GLU A 61 -11.74 -15.27 2.97
CA GLU A 61 -12.00 -16.56 3.64
C GLU A 61 -10.89 -17.57 3.26
N GLU A 62 -10.58 -18.52 4.14
CA GLU A 62 -9.44 -19.44 3.94
C GLU A 62 -9.68 -20.38 2.75
N VAL A 63 -8.66 -20.50 1.89
CA VAL A 63 -8.68 -21.36 0.71
C VAL A 63 -7.63 -22.46 0.85
N GLU A 64 -8.08 -23.71 0.92
CA GLU A 64 -7.25 -24.90 0.81
C GLU A 64 -7.02 -25.24 -0.67
N LEU A 65 -5.78 -25.39 -1.09
CA LEU A 65 -5.44 -25.98 -2.39
C LEU A 65 -4.89 -27.39 -2.15
N TRP A 66 -5.40 -28.37 -2.90
CA TRP A 66 -5.03 -29.78 -2.80
C TRP A 66 -4.50 -30.30 -4.13
N LEU A 67 -3.47 -31.13 -4.06
CA LEU A 67 -2.91 -31.90 -5.18
C LEU A 67 -3.07 -33.39 -4.91
N LEU A 68 -3.37 -34.15 -5.97
CA LEU A 68 -3.26 -35.61 -5.99
C LEU A 68 -2.03 -35.98 -6.81
N THR A 69 -1.18 -36.85 -6.24
CA THR A 69 -0.02 -37.41 -6.93
C THR A 69 -0.14 -38.94 -7.08
N ASP A 70 0.34 -39.49 -8.18
CA ASP A 70 0.50 -40.95 -8.34
C ASP A 70 1.81 -41.47 -7.70
N ASP A 71 2.05 -42.77 -7.77
CA ASP A 71 3.21 -43.46 -7.21
C ASP A 71 4.57 -42.95 -7.73
N SER A 72 4.59 -42.25 -8.86
CA SER A 72 5.82 -41.61 -9.38
C SER A 72 6.11 -40.24 -8.75
N GLY A 73 5.18 -39.74 -7.92
CA GLY A 73 5.19 -38.38 -7.38
C GLY A 73 4.70 -37.32 -8.37
N ALA A 74 4.25 -37.71 -9.57
CA ALA A 74 3.69 -36.78 -10.55
C ALA A 74 2.31 -36.31 -10.10
N ALA A 75 2.03 -35.00 -10.21
CA ALA A 75 0.71 -34.46 -9.95
C ALA A 75 -0.24 -34.81 -11.10
N VAL A 76 -1.37 -35.45 -10.77
CA VAL A 76 -2.36 -35.97 -11.73
C VAL A 76 -3.76 -35.40 -11.54
N GLY A 77 -4.02 -34.72 -10.41
CA GLY A 77 -5.26 -34.00 -10.16
C GLY A 77 -5.09 -32.87 -9.14
N ARG A 78 -6.07 -31.97 -9.09
CA ARG A 78 -6.12 -30.89 -8.10
C ARG A 78 -7.56 -30.47 -7.78
N VAL A 79 -7.75 -29.92 -6.58
CA VAL A 79 -8.99 -29.23 -6.20
C VAL A 79 -8.70 -28.07 -5.26
N LEU A 80 -9.49 -27.00 -5.38
CA LEU A 80 -9.58 -25.90 -4.42
C LEU A 80 -10.78 -26.19 -3.52
N CYS A 81 -10.60 -26.12 -2.19
CA CYS A 81 -11.66 -26.23 -1.20
C CYS A 81 -11.67 -24.96 -0.32
N HIS A 82 -12.83 -24.41 0.00
CA HIS A 82 -12.96 -23.26 0.89
C HIS A 82 -14.35 -23.23 1.55
N ARG A 83 -14.54 -22.38 2.57
CA ARG A 83 -15.87 -22.04 3.07
C ARG A 83 -16.19 -20.61 2.71
N SER A 84 -17.44 -20.30 2.38
CA SER A 84 -17.88 -18.92 2.18
C SER A 84 -19.23 -18.67 2.83
N ARG A 85 -19.23 -17.88 3.91
CA ARG A 85 -20.45 -17.55 4.66
C ARG A 85 -21.44 -16.78 3.79
N LEU A 86 -20.95 -15.77 3.06
CA LEU A 86 -21.79 -14.93 2.21
C LEU A 86 -22.43 -15.72 1.05
N LEU A 87 -21.75 -16.73 0.52
CA LEU A 87 -22.34 -17.61 -0.50
C LEU A 87 -23.33 -18.61 0.11
N ALA A 88 -23.00 -19.21 1.25
CA ALA A 88 -23.90 -20.12 1.97
C ALA A 88 -25.21 -19.44 2.37
N GLU A 89 -25.17 -18.21 2.89
CA GLU A 89 -26.33 -17.39 3.24
C GLU A 89 -27.25 -17.07 2.04
N ARG A 90 -26.70 -17.03 0.82
CA ARG A 90 -27.49 -16.82 -0.41
C ARG A 90 -28.08 -18.10 -0.98
N LEU A 91 -27.37 -19.22 -0.83
CA LEU A 91 -27.83 -20.55 -1.23
C LEU A 91 -28.76 -21.22 -0.19
N SER A 92 -29.06 -20.56 0.92
CA SER A 92 -30.05 -20.99 1.94
C SER A 92 -31.47 -21.11 1.38
N ASP A 93 -32.30 -21.92 2.05
CA ASP A 93 -33.72 -22.15 1.71
C ASP A 93 -34.66 -20.97 2.07
N GLY A 94 -34.20 -19.73 1.90
CA GLY A 94 -34.99 -18.49 2.02
C GLY A 94 -34.49 -17.46 3.06
N PRO A 95 -35.07 -16.25 3.07
CA PRO A 95 -34.64 -15.17 3.96
C PRO A 95 -34.83 -15.52 5.44
N GLY A 96 -33.74 -15.47 6.21
CA GLY A 96 -33.75 -15.76 7.65
C GLY A 96 -33.57 -17.24 8.02
N ALA A 97 -33.47 -18.15 7.05
CA ALA A 97 -33.00 -19.50 7.32
C ALA A 97 -31.50 -19.48 7.73
N GLN A 98 -31.14 -20.23 8.78
CA GLN A 98 -29.73 -20.39 9.16
C GLN A 98 -28.99 -21.10 8.01
N ALA A 99 -27.91 -20.50 7.53
CA ALA A 99 -27.11 -21.08 6.46
C ALA A 99 -26.47 -22.40 6.93
N PRO A 100 -26.56 -23.50 6.14
CA PRO A 100 -25.82 -24.72 6.44
C PRO A 100 -24.32 -24.45 6.30
N GLU A 101 -23.50 -24.98 7.21
CA GLU A 101 -22.05 -25.04 7.01
C GLU A 101 -21.80 -25.79 5.69
N THR A 102 -21.27 -25.06 4.70
CA THR A 102 -21.16 -25.53 3.32
C THR A 102 -19.70 -25.52 2.91
N LEU A 103 -19.19 -26.68 2.49
CA LEU A 103 -17.89 -26.77 1.84
C LEU A 103 -18.05 -26.45 0.36
N PHE A 104 -17.31 -25.44 -0.10
CA PHE A 104 -17.25 -25.06 -1.49
C PHE A 104 -16.00 -25.64 -2.15
N PHE A 105 -16.16 -26.26 -3.32
CA PHE A 105 -15.04 -26.80 -4.10
C PHE A 105 -14.94 -26.15 -5.48
N GLY A 106 -13.75 -26.11 -6.08
CA GLY A 106 -13.48 -25.43 -7.34
C GLY A 106 -12.08 -25.70 -7.91
N ALA A 107 -11.68 -24.91 -8.91
CA ALA A 107 -10.41 -25.03 -9.65
C ALA A 107 -10.02 -26.46 -10.08
N LEU A 108 -11.02 -27.31 -10.29
CA LEU A 108 -10.91 -28.75 -10.41
C LEU A 108 -10.16 -29.19 -11.67
N GLU A 109 -9.26 -30.16 -11.54
CA GLU A 109 -8.68 -30.91 -12.68
C GLU A 109 -8.46 -32.37 -12.27
N ALA A 110 -8.74 -33.31 -13.18
CA ALA A 110 -8.44 -34.73 -13.02
C ALA A 110 -7.90 -35.31 -14.34
N LEU A 111 -6.86 -36.15 -14.28
CA LEU A 111 -6.29 -36.78 -15.47
C LEU A 111 -7.20 -37.87 -16.06
N ASP A 112 -7.89 -38.63 -15.21
CA ASP A 112 -8.80 -39.73 -15.58
C ASP A 112 -9.88 -39.95 -14.51
N ALA A 113 -10.76 -40.94 -14.75
CA ALA A 113 -11.88 -41.30 -13.87
C ALA A 113 -11.46 -41.61 -12.42
N ALA A 114 -10.41 -42.40 -12.23
CA ALA A 114 -9.94 -42.76 -10.88
C ALA A 114 -9.42 -41.53 -10.11
N VAL A 115 -8.84 -40.54 -10.80
CA VAL A 115 -8.42 -39.28 -10.17
C VAL A 115 -9.60 -38.41 -9.76
N ILE A 116 -10.71 -38.36 -10.53
CA ILE A 116 -11.89 -37.58 -10.12
C ILE A 116 -12.66 -38.27 -8.99
N GLU A 117 -12.77 -39.61 -8.99
CA GLU A 117 -13.33 -40.38 -7.87
C GLU A 117 -12.59 -40.08 -6.55
N GLU A 118 -11.26 -40.07 -6.58
CA GLU A 118 -10.44 -39.76 -5.40
C GLU A 118 -10.50 -38.28 -4.99
N ILE A 119 -10.73 -37.34 -5.92
CA ILE A 119 -11.03 -35.93 -5.58
C ILE A 119 -12.40 -35.81 -4.92
N ILE A 120 -13.41 -36.54 -5.40
CA ILE A 120 -14.75 -36.55 -4.80
C ILE A 120 -14.66 -37.08 -3.37
N ALA A 121 -13.92 -38.17 -3.13
CA ALA A 121 -13.65 -38.67 -1.79
C ALA A 121 -12.93 -37.62 -0.92
N LEU A 122 -11.88 -36.97 -1.42
CA LEU A 122 -11.18 -35.89 -0.71
C LEU A 122 -12.15 -34.76 -0.30
N VAL A 123 -13.02 -34.30 -1.19
CA VAL A 123 -13.99 -33.23 -0.89
C VAL A 123 -15.01 -33.65 0.17
N LEU A 124 -15.49 -34.90 0.14
CA LEU A 124 -16.42 -35.44 1.13
C LEU A 124 -15.76 -35.59 2.51
N ASP A 125 -14.56 -36.16 2.56
CA ASP A 125 -13.79 -36.32 3.81
C ASP A 125 -13.42 -34.95 4.42
N ARG A 126 -13.16 -33.93 3.58
CA ARG A 126 -12.97 -32.55 4.06
C ARG A 126 -14.26 -31.92 4.55
N ALA A 127 -15.43 -32.27 4.01
CA ALA A 127 -16.72 -31.77 4.48
C ALA A 127 -17.07 -32.35 5.86
N GLU A 128 -16.93 -33.66 6.03
CA GLU A 128 -17.11 -34.34 7.32
C GLU A 128 -16.15 -33.77 8.38
N ALA A 129 -14.85 -33.70 8.08
CA ALA A 129 -13.83 -33.14 8.98
C ALA A 129 -13.92 -31.61 9.19
N LEU A 130 -14.93 -30.94 8.63
CA LEU A 130 -15.27 -29.54 8.90
C LEU A 130 -16.70 -29.38 9.48
N GLY A 131 -17.44 -30.47 9.68
CA GLY A 131 -18.84 -30.43 10.12
C GLY A 131 -19.82 -29.84 9.09
N ALA A 132 -19.45 -29.81 7.81
CA ALA A 132 -20.26 -29.23 6.75
C ALA A 132 -21.39 -30.18 6.33
N SER A 133 -22.64 -29.75 6.44
CA SER A 133 -23.83 -30.51 6.04
C SER A 133 -24.17 -30.36 4.56
N ARG A 134 -23.37 -29.61 3.80
CA ARG A 134 -23.54 -29.39 2.35
C ARG A 134 -22.21 -29.26 1.63
N VAL A 135 -22.16 -29.75 0.39
CA VAL A 135 -21.04 -29.59 -0.54
C VAL A 135 -21.55 -28.95 -1.83
N PHE A 136 -20.89 -27.89 -2.31
CA PHE A 136 -21.33 -27.12 -3.48
C PHE A 136 -20.17 -26.68 -4.39
N GLY A 137 -20.31 -26.75 -5.71
CA GLY A 137 -19.26 -26.36 -6.66
C GLY A 137 -19.55 -26.80 -8.10
N PRO A 138 -18.62 -26.68 -9.06
CA PRO A 138 -17.33 -26.01 -8.95
C PRO A 138 -17.48 -24.48 -8.87
N VAL A 139 -16.84 -23.83 -7.90
CA VAL A 139 -16.81 -22.38 -7.69
C VAL A 139 -15.42 -21.90 -7.27
N SER A 140 -14.88 -20.88 -7.96
CA SER A 140 -13.45 -20.54 -7.90
C SER A 140 -13.19 -19.04 -7.65
N PRO A 141 -13.36 -18.54 -6.41
CA PRO A 141 -14.07 -19.17 -5.29
C PRO A 141 -15.59 -18.96 -5.36
N LEU A 142 -16.08 -17.97 -6.13
CA LEU A 142 -17.50 -17.62 -6.20
C LEU A 142 -18.08 -17.81 -7.62
N PRO A 143 -19.39 -18.11 -7.76
CA PRO A 143 -20.08 -18.21 -9.05
C PRO A 143 -19.95 -16.98 -9.96
N ASN A 144 -19.84 -15.78 -9.38
CA ASN A 144 -19.62 -14.50 -10.08
C ASN A 144 -18.13 -14.16 -10.27
N VAL A 145 -17.25 -15.16 -10.26
CA VAL A 145 -15.81 -15.07 -10.55
C VAL A 145 -15.43 -16.10 -11.60
N THR A 146 -15.56 -17.40 -11.30
CA THR A 146 -15.47 -18.49 -12.26
C THR A 146 -16.09 -19.73 -11.62
N GLY A 147 -16.92 -20.47 -12.35
CA GLY A 147 -17.54 -21.68 -11.84
C GLY A 147 -18.45 -22.36 -12.85
N GLY A 148 -19.13 -23.39 -12.37
CA GLY A 148 -19.93 -24.30 -13.16
C GLY A 148 -19.14 -25.52 -13.65
N LEU A 149 -19.88 -26.54 -14.04
CA LEU A 149 -19.42 -27.80 -14.63
C LEU A 149 -20.13 -27.95 -15.97
N VAL A 150 -19.38 -28.13 -17.05
CA VAL A 150 -19.92 -28.43 -18.39
C VAL A 150 -20.52 -29.83 -18.39
N THR A 151 -21.76 -29.93 -18.89
CA THR A 151 -22.55 -31.16 -19.00
C THR A 151 -22.92 -31.52 -20.44
N ALA A 152 -22.79 -30.59 -21.40
CA ALA A 152 -22.85 -30.85 -22.84
C ALA A 152 -22.10 -29.78 -23.66
N GLY A 153 -21.74 -30.09 -24.90
CA GLY A 153 -20.93 -29.23 -25.78
C GLY A 153 -19.42 -29.40 -25.60
N PHE A 154 -18.97 -30.57 -25.15
CA PHE A 154 -17.56 -30.87 -24.88
C PHE A 154 -16.64 -30.67 -26.09
N GLU A 155 -17.18 -30.89 -27.30
CA GLU A 155 -16.54 -30.67 -28.60
C GLU A 155 -16.34 -29.19 -28.97
N HIS A 156 -16.74 -28.28 -28.10
CA HIS A 156 -16.51 -26.85 -28.25
C HIS A 156 -15.47 -26.38 -27.23
N PRO A 157 -14.38 -25.71 -27.67
CA PRO A 157 -13.35 -25.24 -26.75
C PRO A 157 -13.88 -24.11 -25.86
N GLY A 158 -13.55 -24.18 -24.57
CA GLY A 158 -13.89 -23.12 -23.62
C GLY A 158 -13.23 -21.78 -23.98
N PHE A 159 -13.81 -20.70 -23.47
CA PHE A 159 -13.42 -19.31 -23.73
C PHE A 159 -13.26 -18.52 -22.43
N PHE A 160 -12.80 -17.27 -22.53
CA PHE A 160 -12.50 -16.48 -21.33
C PHE A 160 -13.71 -16.31 -20.41
N ASP A 161 -13.46 -16.28 -19.09
CA ASP A 161 -14.47 -16.16 -18.03
C ASP A 161 -15.50 -17.32 -17.98
N THR A 162 -15.13 -18.50 -18.50
CA THR A 162 -15.95 -19.74 -18.41
C THR A 162 -15.16 -20.95 -17.96
N ALA A 163 -15.84 -21.92 -17.35
CA ALA A 163 -15.31 -23.24 -17.06
C ALA A 163 -15.34 -24.15 -18.30
N TRP A 164 -14.44 -25.13 -18.35
CA TRP A 164 -14.48 -26.24 -19.30
C TRP A 164 -13.89 -27.49 -18.64
N ASN A 165 -14.54 -28.65 -18.83
CA ASN A 165 -14.10 -29.95 -18.34
C ASN A 165 -14.46 -31.05 -19.36
N PRO A 166 -13.73 -32.18 -19.36
CA PRO A 166 -14.16 -33.38 -20.08
C PRO A 166 -15.42 -34.01 -19.45
N GLU A 167 -16.09 -34.84 -20.24
CA GLU A 167 -17.38 -35.48 -19.95
C GLU A 167 -17.37 -36.34 -18.67
N PHE A 168 -16.34 -37.18 -18.49
CA PHE A 168 -16.23 -38.12 -17.38
C PHE A 168 -16.28 -37.48 -15.98
N ILE A 169 -15.95 -36.18 -15.85
CA ILE A 169 -16.04 -35.47 -14.57
C ILE A 169 -17.51 -35.25 -14.17
N ALA A 170 -18.40 -34.96 -15.13
CA ALA A 170 -19.83 -34.84 -14.88
C ALA A 170 -20.47 -36.20 -14.53
N GLU A 171 -20.06 -37.26 -15.22
CA GLU A 171 -20.49 -38.62 -14.92
C GLU A 171 -20.08 -39.05 -13.50
N ALA A 172 -18.84 -38.80 -13.10
CA ALA A 172 -18.32 -39.15 -11.78
C ALA A 172 -19.08 -38.47 -10.63
N PHE A 173 -19.39 -37.16 -10.76
CA PHE A 173 -20.20 -36.47 -9.75
C PHE A 173 -21.65 -36.97 -9.69
N ALA A 174 -22.26 -37.28 -10.83
CA ALA A 174 -23.60 -37.85 -10.88
C ALA A 174 -23.64 -39.25 -10.25
N ALA A 175 -22.66 -40.11 -10.56
CA ALA A 175 -22.50 -41.43 -9.95
C ALA A 175 -22.25 -41.34 -8.42
N ALA A 176 -21.54 -40.31 -7.97
CA ALA A 176 -21.34 -40.00 -6.56
C ALA A 176 -22.57 -39.36 -5.87
N GLY A 177 -23.71 -39.20 -6.55
CA GLY A 177 -24.94 -38.69 -5.95
C GLY A 177 -24.98 -37.18 -5.70
N PHE A 178 -24.23 -36.39 -6.47
CA PHE A 178 -24.44 -34.93 -6.53
C PHE A 178 -25.63 -34.59 -7.43
N SER A 179 -26.43 -33.61 -7.01
CA SER A 179 -27.56 -33.09 -7.80
C SER A 179 -27.16 -31.84 -8.58
N THR A 180 -27.78 -31.61 -9.74
CA THR A 180 -27.53 -30.42 -10.56
C THR A 180 -28.27 -29.20 -10.02
N TRP A 181 -27.57 -28.08 -9.85
CA TRP A 181 -28.12 -26.81 -9.36
C TRP A 181 -27.90 -25.69 -10.38
N GLY A 182 -28.92 -24.85 -10.61
CA GLY A 182 -28.83 -23.69 -11.49
C GLY A 182 -28.34 -24.02 -12.92
N PRO A 183 -29.11 -24.79 -13.72
CA PRO A 183 -28.75 -25.09 -15.10
C PRO A 183 -28.66 -23.79 -15.93
N ALA A 184 -27.62 -23.72 -16.76
CA ALA A 184 -27.26 -22.55 -17.53
C ALA A 184 -26.60 -22.93 -18.86
N GLN A 185 -26.59 -21.99 -19.80
CA GLN A 185 -26.03 -22.18 -21.13
C GLN A 185 -25.10 -21.02 -21.51
N THR A 186 -23.90 -21.30 -22.01
CA THR A 186 -23.10 -20.31 -22.75
C THR A 186 -23.66 -20.17 -24.17
N TRP A 187 -23.45 -19.03 -24.83
CA TRP A 187 -23.97 -18.79 -26.18
C TRP A 187 -22.88 -18.29 -27.13
N GLU A 188 -23.00 -18.62 -28.41
CA GLU A 188 -22.24 -18.00 -29.50
C GLU A 188 -23.16 -17.28 -30.48
N VAL A 189 -22.79 -16.06 -30.87
CA VAL A 189 -23.42 -15.29 -31.94
C VAL A 189 -22.45 -15.17 -33.12
N ARG A 190 -22.88 -15.70 -34.26
CA ARG A 190 -22.20 -15.60 -35.56
C ARG A 190 -22.38 -14.18 -36.11
N LEU A 191 -21.32 -13.36 -36.13
CA LEU A 191 -21.41 -11.93 -36.47
C LEU A 191 -21.71 -11.66 -37.96
N ASP A 192 -21.46 -12.64 -38.82
CA ASP A 192 -21.88 -12.70 -40.23
C ASP A 192 -23.37 -13.04 -40.40
N ALA A 193 -24.04 -13.55 -39.36
CA ALA A 193 -25.48 -13.86 -39.36
C ALA A 193 -26.33 -12.82 -38.60
N VAL A 194 -25.72 -11.84 -37.92
CA VAL A 194 -26.46 -10.78 -37.21
C VAL A 194 -27.23 -9.93 -38.22
N PRO A 195 -28.57 -9.76 -38.09
CA PRO A 195 -29.34 -8.93 -39.01
C PRO A 195 -28.81 -7.50 -39.07
N HIS A 196 -28.72 -6.88 -40.26
CA HIS A 196 -28.06 -5.58 -40.42
C HIS A 196 -28.60 -4.49 -39.48
N ALA A 197 -29.92 -4.41 -39.30
CA ALA A 197 -30.58 -3.47 -38.37
C ALA A 197 -30.30 -3.74 -36.88
N ARG A 198 -29.60 -4.84 -36.55
CA ARG A 198 -29.04 -5.16 -35.22
C ARG A 198 -27.54 -4.89 -35.12
N ALA A 199 -26.86 -4.55 -36.22
CA ALA A 199 -25.44 -4.18 -36.26
C ALA A 199 -25.21 -2.71 -36.72
N THR A 200 -26.28 -1.90 -36.78
CA THR A 200 -26.19 -0.45 -37.02
C THR A 200 -25.94 0.30 -35.70
N ALA A 201 -24.89 1.12 -35.65
CA ALA A 201 -24.58 1.94 -34.47
C ALA A 201 -25.76 2.84 -34.07
N VAL A 202 -25.89 3.14 -32.77
CA VAL A 202 -26.95 3.99 -32.23
C VAL A 202 -26.55 5.46 -32.38
N SER A 203 -27.36 6.24 -33.08
CA SER A 203 -26.99 7.63 -33.38
C SER A 203 -27.10 8.51 -32.12
N PRO A 204 -26.32 9.60 -32.00
CA PRO A 204 -26.45 10.55 -30.89
C PRO A 204 -27.86 11.17 -30.77
N ALA A 205 -28.57 11.32 -31.89
CA ALA A 205 -29.96 11.78 -31.91
C ALA A 205 -30.91 10.73 -31.31
N GLU A 206 -30.77 9.47 -31.71
CA GLU A 206 -31.58 8.35 -31.20
C GLU A 206 -31.34 8.08 -29.71
N TRP A 207 -30.10 8.23 -29.21
CA TRP A 207 -29.83 8.24 -27.77
C TRP A 207 -30.60 9.38 -27.07
N ALA A 208 -30.58 10.60 -27.64
CA ALA A 208 -31.26 11.75 -27.07
C ALA A 208 -32.80 11.65 -27.12
N GLU A 209 -33.37 11.05 -28.19
CA GLU A 209 -34.80 10.73 -28.30
C GLU A 209 -35.28 9.79 -27.19
N HIS A 210 -34.41 8.89 -26.72
CA HIS A 210 -34.65 8.04 -25.55
C HIS A 210 -34.30 8.71 -24.20
N GLY A 211 -33.84 9.97 -24.19
CA GLY A 211 -33.43 10.69 -22.98
C GLY A 211 -32.08 10.24 -22.41
N LEU A 212 -31.18 9.73 -23.26
CA LEU A 212 -29.93 9.07 -22.90
C LEU A 212 -28.71 9.71 -23.57
N ARG A 213 -27.52 9.34 -23.10
CA ARG A 213 -26.25 9.52 -23.81
C ARG A 213 -25.30 8.34 -23.56
N ARG A 214 -24.57 7.90 -24.59
CA ARG A 214 -23.41 7.01 -24.44
C ARG A 214 -22.24 7.81 -23.85
N ARG A 215 -21.64 7.35 -22.76
CA ARG A 215 -20.35 7.85 -22.28
C ARG A 215 -19.20 7.10 -22.98
N PRO A 216 -18.16 7.81 -23.45
CA PRO A 216 -16.97 7.16 -23.99
C PRO A 216 -16.15 6.53 -22.86
N VAL A 217 -15.97 5.21 -22.89
CA VAL A 217 -15.00 4.52 -22.04
C VAL A 217 -13.65 4.48 -22.78
N THR A 218 -12.55 4.68 -22.07
CA THR A 218 -11.18 4.58 -22.63
C THR A 218 -10.34 3.62 -21.80
N ARG A 219 -9.22 3.12 -22.34
CA ARG A 219 -8.30 2.21 -21.61
C ARG A 219 -7.75 2.82 -20.31
N LEU A 220 -7.54 4.14 -20.30
CA LEU A 220 -7.13 4.89 -19.10
C LEU A 220 -8.33 5.13 -18.17
N GLY A 221 -9.49 5.52 -18.73
CA GLY A 221 -10.74 5.72 -18.00
C GLY A 221 -11.41 4.46 -17.45
N MET A 222 -10.81 3.27 -17.63
CA MET A 222 -11.34 1.97 -17.21
C MET A 222 -11.67 1.91 -15.71
N ARG A 223 -10.93 2.65 -14.87
CA ARG A 223 -11.21 2.78 -13.43
C ARG A 223 -12.41 3.66 -13.11
N GLY A 224 -12.60 4.75 -13.84
CA GLY A 224 -13.79 5.59 -13.73
C GLY A 224 -15.04 4.82 -14.15
N PHE A 225 -14.94 4.09 -15.27
CA PHE A 225 -15.98 3.14 -15.68
C PHE A 225 -16.27 2.10 -14.59
N ALA A 226 -15.25 1.46 -14.00
CA ALA A 226 -15.42 0.51 -12.91
C ALA A 226 -16.21 1.09 -11.71
N ALA A 227 -15.90 2.32 -11.29
CA ALA A 227 -16.58 2.98 -10.18
C ALA A 227 -18.07 3.25 -10.47
N ARG A 228 -18.41 3.65 -11.70
CA ARG A 228 -19.79 3.95 -12.15
C ARG A 228 -20.58 2.71 -12.60
N LEU A 229 -19.87 1.61 -12.86
CA LEU A 229 -20.42 0.29 -13.17
C LEU A 229 -20.92 -0.40 -11.91
N LEU A 230 -20.15 -0.33 -10.81
CA LEU A 230 -20.37 -1.17 -9.63
C LEU A 230 -21.77 -1.05 -8.98
N PRO A 231 -22.38 0.14 -8.81
CA PRO A 231 -23.72 0.25 -8.21
C PRO A 231 -24.77 -0.42 -9.09
N THR A 232 -24.71 -0.18 -10.40
CA THR A 232 -25.61 -0.75 -11.41
C THR A 232 -25.48 -2.27 -11.49
N LEU A 233 -24.24 -2.78 -11.48
CA LEU A 233 -23.93 -4.20 -11.50
C LEU A 233 -24.54 -4.88 -10.26
N ASN A 234 -24.22 -4.37 -9.06
CA ASN A 234 -24.76 -4.94 -7.83
C ASN A 234 -26.29 -4.86 -7.74
N ALA A 235 -26.91 -3.79 -8.25
CA ALA A 235 -28.37 -3.66 -8.29
C ALA A 235 -29.01 -4.64 -9.29
N ALA A 236 -28.51 -4.71 -10.53
CA ALA A 236 -29.07 -5.52 -11.61
C ALA A 236 -29.04 -7.03 -11.33
N PHE A 237 -28.00 -7.51 -10.63
CA PHE A 237 -27.83 -8.93 -10.31
C PHE A 237 -28.22 -9.30 -8.86
N SER A 238 -28.62 -8.34 -8.03
CA SER A 238 -28.97 -8.53 -6.61
C SER A 238 -29.97 -9.66 -6.34
N ALA A 239 -30.91 -9.87 -7.25
CA ALA A 239 -31.99 -10.85 -7.13
C ALA A 239 -31.58 -12.30 -7.48
N LEU A 240 -30.38 -12.54 -8.02
CA LEU A 240 -29.94 -13.90 -8.36
C LEU A 240 -29.55 -14.69 -7.08
N PRO A 241 -29.96 -15.96 -6.96
CA PRO A 241 -29.79 -16.75 -5.74
C PRO A 241 -28.34 -17.05 -5.38
N TYR A 242 -27.39 -16.87 -6.31
CA TYR A 242 -25.95 -17.06 -6.07
C TYR A 242 -25.14 -15.75 -6.02
N PHE A 243 -25.74 -14.60 -6.32
CA PHE A 243 -24.98 -13.37 -6.57
C PHE A 243 -24.60 -12.65 -5.27
N THR A 244 -23.41 -12.98 -4.76
CA THR A 244 -22.73 -12.19 -3.73
C THR A 244 -22.50 -10.75 -4.23
N GLN A 245 -22.68 -9.75 -3.37
CA GLN A 245 -22.44 -8.36 -3.78
C GLN A 245 -20.95 -8.14 -4.03
N ILE A 246 -20.61 -7.67 -5.23
CA ILE A 246 -19.23 -7.41 -5.62
C ILE A 246 -18.71 -6.22 -4.82
N SER A 247 -17.57 -6.39 -4.14
CA SER A 247 -16.93 -5.30 -3.41
C SER A 247 -16.09 -4.40 -4.34
N PRO A 248 -15.82 -3.14 -3.96
CA PRO A 248 -14.87 -2.29 -4.68
C PRO A 248 -13.44 -2.88 -4.72
N ALA A 249 -13.09 -3.85 -3.88
CA ALA A 249 -11.83 -4.59 -3.95
C ALA A 249 -11.88 -5.73 -4.98
N GLN A 250 -12.98 -6.49 -4.99
CA GLN A 250 -13.23 -7.56 -5.95
C GLN A 250 -13.28 -7.03 -7.39
N LEU A 251 -14.06 -5.97 -7.66
CA LEU A 251 -14.13 -5.40 -9.01
C LEU A 251 -12.77 -4.86 -9.47
N ARG A 252 -11.98 -4.23 -8.59
CA ARG A 252 -10.60 -3.80 -8.91
C ARG A 252 -9.66 -4.96 -9.22
N SER A 253 -9.91 -6.15 -8.68
CA SER A 253 -9.15 -7.36 -8.99
C SER A 253 -9.59 -7.98 -10.32
N GLN A 254 -10.90 -8.18 -10.52
CA GLN A 254 -11.46 -8.73 -11.77
C GLN A 254 -11.21 -7.82 -12.98
N MET A 255 -11.13 -6.50 -12.78
CA MET A 255 -10.76 -5.54 -13.82
C MET A 255 -9.25 -5.27 -13.92
N ALA A 256 -8.41 -5.94 -13.13
CA ALA A 256 -6.96 -5.85 -13.27
C ALA A 256 -6.53 -6.49 -14.61
N GLY A 257 -5.67 -5.83 -15.37
CA GLY A 257 -5.25 -6.28 -16.70
C GLY A 257 -6.30 -6.12 -17.80
N LEU A 258 -7.61 -6.02 -17.51
CA LEU A 258 -8.63 -5.79 -18.53
C LEU A 258 -8.40 -4.51 -19.35
N SER A 259 -7.75 -3.47 -18.81
CA SER A 259 -7.40 -2.26 -19.57
C SER A 259 -6.40 -2.50 -20.71
N VAL A 260 -5.65 -3.61 -20.69
CA VAL A 260 -4.79 -4.07 -21.79
C VAL A 260 -5.62 -4.77 -22.86
N LEU A 261 -6.51 -5.68 -22.44
CA LEU A 261 -7.35 -6.50 -23.32
C LEU A 261 -8.42 -5.67 -24.01
N ALA A 262 -9.05 -4.74 -23.27
CA ALA A 262 -10.20 -3.97 -23.69
C ALA A 262 -10.00 -3.31 -25.05
N ASP A 263 -10.94 -3.57 -25.95
CA ASP A 263 -11.20 -2.72 -27.10
C ASP A 263 -12.28 -1.70 -26.69
N PRO A 264 -11.95 -0.40 -26.58
CA PRO A 264 -12.91 0.61 -26.13
C PRO A 264 -14.16 0.74 -27.00
N SER A 265 -14.11 0.29 -28.26
CA SER A 265 -15.29 0.32 -29.13
C SER A 265 -16.40 -0.60 -28.65
N LEU A 266 -16.02 -1.75 -28.05
CA LEU A 266 -16.91 -2.82 -27.60
C LEU A 266 -17.49 -2.59 -26.19
N ILE A 267 -17.04 -1.55 -25.49
CA ILE A 267 -17.49 -1.22 -24.14
C ILE A 267 -18.50 -0.07 -24.22
N VAL A 268 -19.66 -0.28 -23.62
CA VAL A 268 -20.80 0.64 -23.70
C VAL A 268 -21.25 1.00 -22.29
N ASP A 269 -21.27 2.29 -22.00
CA ASP A 269 -21.69 2.92 -20.74
C ASP A 269 -22.76 3.96 -21.12
N VAL A 270 -23.97 3.83 -20.57
CA VAL A 270 -25.12 4.69 -20.91
C VAL A 270 -25.69 5.32 -19.65
N VAL A 271 -25.94 6.63 -19.70
CA VAL A 271 -26.64 7.41 -18.65
C VAL A 271 -27.76 8.26 -19.26
N GLY A 272 -28.56 8.90 -18.41
CA GLY A 272 -29.51 9.93 -18.84
C GLY A 272 -28.79 11.11 -19.51
N ALA A 273 -29.46 11.75 -20.47
CA ALA A 273 -28.90 12.88 -21.21
C ALA A 273 -28.46 14.04 -20.28
N GLU A 274 -29.20 14.27 -19.20
CA GLU A 274 -28.97 15.34 -18.21
C GLU A 274 -28.15 14.88 -16.98
N GLU A 275 -27.80 13.60 -16.87
CA GLU A 275 -27.03 13.09 -15.72
C GLU A 275 -25.54 13.43 -15.85
N GLY A 276 -24.91 13.87 -14.74
CA GLY A 276 -23.49 14.21 -14.70
C GLY A 276 -22.55 13.02 -14.95
N ASP A 277 -21.30 13.29 -15.32
CA ASP A 277 -20.36 12.25 -15.79
C ASP A 277 -19.97 11.20 -14.75
N ASP A 278 -20.15 11.47 -13.45
CA ASP A 278 -19.94 10.52 -12.35
C ASP A 278 -21.17 9.67 -12.00
N ALA A 279 -22.33 9.89 -12.64
CA ALA A 279 -23.55 9.15 -12.34
C ALA A 279 -23.38 7.62 -12.56
N PRO A 280 -24.02 6.77 -11.73
CA PRO A 280 -24.08 5.33 -12.01
C PRO A 280 -24.64 5.04 -13.40
N SER A 281 -24.15 3.98 -14.03
CA SER A 281 -24.59 3.60 -15.38
C SER A 281 -26.08 3.22 -15.36
N ARG A 282 -26.92 3.74 -16.25
CA ARG A 282 -28.31 3.26 -16.39
C ARG A 282 -28.34 1.88 -17.06
N CYS A 283 -27.47 1.68 -18.06
CA CYS A 283 -27.25 0.41 -18.73
C CYS A 283 -25.79 0.32 -19.18
N PHE A 284 -25.23 -0.90 -19.22
CA PHE A 284 -23.84 -1.14 -19.66
C PHE A 284 -23.66 -2.48 -20.37
N ALA A 285 -22.57 -2.60 -21.13
CA ALA A 285 -22.01 -3.87 -21.57
C ALA A 285 -20.46 -3.81 -21.55
N LEU A 286 -19.85 -4.88 -21.02
CA LEU A 286 -18.41 -5.09 -20.98
C LEU A 286 -18.04 -6.31 -21.84
N VAL A 287 -17.51 -6.03 -23.03
CA VAL A 287 -17.04 -7.01 -24.01
C VAL A 287 -15.53 -6.84 -24.19
N VAL A 288 -14.80 -7.95 -24.31
CA VAL A 288 -13.35 -7.97 -24.57
C VAL A 288 -13.01 -8.94 -25.70
N PRO A 289 -11.93 -8.73 -26.48
CA PRO A 289 -11.36 -9.75 -27.36
C PRO A 289 -10.95 -10.99 -26.53
N ASP A 290 -11.17 -12.21 -27.03
CA ASP A 290 -10.91 -13.44 -26.27
C ASP A 290 -9.39 -13.65 -26.00
N PRO A 291 -8.88 -13.51 -24.76
CA PRO A 291 -7.47 -13.68 -24.44
C PRO A 291 -7.02 -15.15 -24.38
N VAL A 292 -7.94 -16.14 -24.41
CA VAL A 292 -7.61 -17.55 -24.12
C VAL A 292 -6.49 -18.14 -24.98
N PRO A 293 -6.35 -17.85 -26.29
CA PRO A 293 -5.21 -18.29 -27.09
C PRO A 293 -3.84 -17.86 -26.53
N VAL A 294 -3.76 -16.72 -25.83
CA VAL A 294 -2.54 -16.26 -25.16
C VAL A 294 -2.46 -16.76 -23.72
N LEU A 295 -3.58 -16.88 -23.00
CA LEU A 295 -3.60 -17.48 -21.66
C LEU A 295 -3.13 -18.94 -21.69
N ARG A 296 -3.60 -19.76 -22.64
CA ARG A 296 -3.11 -21.14 -22.89
C ARG A 296 -1.60 -21.17 -23.12
N ARG A 297 -1.11 -20.31 -24.02
CA ARG A 297 0.31 -20.19 -24.40
C ARG A 297 1.25 -19.80 -23.24
N HIS A 298 0.75 -19.12 -22.21
CA HIS A 298 1.52 -18.72 -21.03
C HIS A 298 1.04 -19.38 -19.72
N GLY A 299 0.25 -20.47 -19.80
CA GLY A 299 -0.20 -21.23 -18.62
C GLY A 299 -0.99 -20.40 -17.59
N GLY A 300 -1.86 -19.51 -18.05
CA GLY A 300 -2.62 -18.57 -17.20
C GLY A 300 -1.78 -17.43 -16.59
N ARG A 301 -0.50 -17.30 -16.93
CA ARG A 301 0.42 -16.31 -16.34
C ARG A 301 0.44 -15.01 -17.14
N LEU A 302 -0.29 -13.99 -16.69
CA LEU A 302 -0.31 -12.63 -17.26
C LEU A 302 0.97 -11.81 -16.96
N GLY A 303 2.14 -12.40 -17.20
CA GLY A 303 3.44 -11.71 -17.08
C GLY A 303 3.77 -10.81 -18.28
N PRO A 304 4.93 -10.12 -18.27
CA PRO A 304 5.36 -9.24 -19.37
C PRO A 304 5.42 -9.92 -20.75
N SER A 305 5.69 -11.23 -20.79
CA SER A 305 5.67 -12.05 -22.01
C SER A 305 4.27 -12.24 -22.58
N ALA A 306 3.28 -12.51 -21.73
CA ALA A 306 1.87 -12.63 -22.11
C ALA A 306 1.30 -11.26 -22.51
N LEU A 307 1.65 -10.20 -21.79
CA LEU A 307 1.32 -8.81 -22.14
C LEU A 307 1.86 -8.43 -23.53
N TRP A 308 3.10 -8.78 -23.84
CA TRP A 308 3.71 -8.58 -25.16
C TRP A 308 2.99 -9.37 -26.25
N ASP A 309 2.75 -10.67 -26.04
CA ASP A 309 2.05 -11.50 -27.03
C ASP A 309 0.58 -11.05 -27.22
N LEU A 310 -0.12 -10.62 -26.18
CA LEU A 310 -1.46 -10.00 -26.29
C LEU A 310 -1.43 -8.75 -27.16
N LEU A 311 -0.52 -7.80 -26.88
CA LEU A 311 -0.39 -6.57 -27.67
C LEU A 311 0.01 -6.84 -29.13
N ARG A 312 0.85 -7.86 -29.38
CA ARG A 312 1.31 -8.29 -30.70
C ARG A 312 0.24 -9.05 -31.49
N LEU A 313 -0.57 -9.86 -30.82
CA LEU A 313 -1.56 -10.74 -31.44
C LEU A 313 -2.98 -10.16 -31.43
N ARG A 314 -3.21 -8.98 -30.83
CA ARG A 314 -4.53 -8.32 -30.71
C ARG A 314 -5.37 -8.33 -31.99
N SER A 315 -4.77 -8.05 -33.16
CA SER A 315 -5.46 -8.01 -34.46
C SER A 315 -5.68 -9.39 -35.10
N ARG A 316 -5.37 -10.46 -34.36
CA ARG A 316 -5.69 -11.86 -34.68
C ARG A 316 -6.71 -12.46 -33.70
N LEU A 317 -7.01 -11.76 -32.59
CA LEU A 317 -8.09 -12.12 -31.67
C LEU A 317 -9.42 -11.75 -32.33
N THR A 318 -9.90 -12.65 -33.19
CA THR A 318 -11.09 -12.43 -34.04
C THR A 318 -12.39 -12.85 -33.36
N ASP A 319 -12.34 -13.53 -32.22
CA ASP A 319 -13.51 -13.80 -31.40
C ASP A 319 -13.49 -12.90 -30.16
N ALA A 320 -14.66 -12.46 -29.71
CA ALA A 320 -14.84 -11.62 -28.52
C ALA A 320 -15.76 -12.30 -27.49
N VAL A 321 -15.63 -11.91 -26.22
CA VAL A 321 -16.42 -12.42 -25.10
C VAL A 321 -17.17 -11.27 -24.44
N LEU A 322 -18.50 -11.39 -24.36
CA LEU A 322 -19.33 -10.61 -23.47
C LEU A 322 -19.22 -11.19 -22.06
N ILE A 323 -18.50 -10.46 -21.20
CA ILE A 323 -18.28 -10.81 -19.80
C ILE A 323 -19.55 -10.59 -19.00
N ILE A 324 -20.09 -9.36 -19.09
CA ILE A 324 -21.23 -8.92 -18.31
C ILE A 324 -21.93 -7.73 -18.97
N GLN A 325 -23.27 -7.73 -18.96
CA GLN A 325 -24.12 -6.61 -19.35
C GLN A 325 -25.25 -6.46 -18.32
N GLY A 326 -25.75 -5.26 -18.10
CA GLY A 326 -26.77 -5.03 -17.10
C GLY A 326 -27.51 -3.70 -17.25
N THR A 327 -28.72 -3.66 -16.72
CA THR A 327 -29.58 -2.47 -16.65
C THR A 327 -30.03 -2.29 -15.21
N ASP A 328 -29.89 -1.08 -14.67
CA ASP A 328 -30.41 -0.72 -13.35
C ASP A 328 -31.90 -1.10 -13.26
N PRO A 329 -32.37 -1.78 -12.18
CA PRO A 329 -33.76 -2.18 -12.04
C PRO A 329 -34.79 -1.06 -12.30
N ARG A 330 -34.44 0.20 -12.01
CA ARG A 330 -35.32 1.37 -12.23
C ARG A 330 -35.54 1.71 -13.72
N PHE A 331 -34.69 1.22 -14.61
CA PHE A 331 -34.75 1.46 -16.06
C PHE A 331 -34.92 0.17 -16.88
N GLN A 332 -35.21 -0.96 -16.23
CA GLN A 332 -35.57 -2.21 -16.93
C GLN A 332 -36.92 -2.08 -17.67
N GLY A 333 -37.14 -2.92 -18.67
CA GLY A 333 -38.31 -2.86 -19.56
C GLY A 333 -38.27 -1.74 -20.62
N GLN A 334 -37.47 -0.68 -20.43
CA GLN A 334 -37.40 0.50 -21.31
C GLN A 334 -36.56 0.30 -22.59
N GLY A 335 -36.28 -0.95 -22.97
CA GLY A 335 -35.51 -1.28 -24.19
C GLY A 335 -34.00 -0.99 -24.14
N LEU A 336 -33.47 -0.36 -23.08
CA LEU A 336 -32.08 0.10 -22.98
C LEU A 336 -31.03 -0.94 -23.40
N LEU A 337 -31.19 -2.17 -22.91
CA LEU A 337 -30.27 -3.27 -23.23
C LEU A 337 -30.22 -3.58 -24.73
N SER A 338 -31.34 -3.44 -25.45
CA SER A 338 -31.37 -3.67 -26.90
C SER A 338 -30.58 -2.61 -27.68
N LEU A 339 -30.58 -1.34 -27.23
CA LEU A 339 -29.72 -0.29 -27.81
C LEU A 339 -28.25 -0.57 -27.51
N VAL A 340 -27.94 -0.95 -26.26
CA VAL A 340 -26.58 -1.31 -25.83
C VAL A 340 -26.02 -2.51 -26.60
N THR A 341 -26.79 -3.60 -26.75
CA THR A 341 -26.35 -4.76 -27.55
C THR A 341 -26.23 -4.41 -29.05
N ARG A 342 -27.04 -3.49 -29.58
CA ARG A 342 -26.92 -3.01 -30.97
C ARG A 342 -25.62 -2.25 -31.20
N GLU A 343 -25.25 -1.38 -30.26
CA GLU A 343 -23.98 -0.65 -30.26
C GLU A 343 -22.78 -1.61 -30.15
N VAL A 344 -22.88 -2.65 -29.31
CA VAL A 344 -21.90 -3.74 -29.22
C VAL A 344 -21.74 -4.48 -30.56
N TYR A 345 -22.82 -4.91 -31.20
CA TYR A 345 -22.75 -5.59 -32.50
C TYR A 345 -22.17 -4.68 -33.60
N ALA A 346 -22.51 -3.38 -33.60
CA ALA A 346 -21.92 -2.43 -34.53
C ALA A 346 -20.41 -2.29 -34.33
N GLY A 347 -19.94 -2.17 -33.08
CA GLY A 347 -18.51 -2.16 -32.75
C GLY A 347 -17.79 -3.45 -33.15
N LEU A 348 -18.40 -4.61 -32.91
CA LEU A 348 -17.86 -5.92 -33.28
C LEU A 348 -17.73 -6.10 -34.80
N VAL A 349 -18.75 -5.72 -35.57
CA VAL A 349 -18.70 -5.80 -37.04
C VAL A 349 -17.69 -4.80 -37.61
N ALA A 350 -17.65 -3.57 -37.10
CA ALA A 350 -16.68 -2.56 -37.52
C ALA A 350 -15.22 -2.92 -37.15
N GLY A 351 -15.01 -3.62 -36.03
CA GLY A 351 -13.71 -4.14 -35.62
C GLY A 351 -13.23 -5.39 -36.37
N GLY A 352 -14.08 -5.98 -37.23
CA GLY A 352 -13.76 -7.21 -37.97
C GLY A 352 -13.80 -8.48 -37.12
N TYR A 353 -14.54 -8.47 -36.00
CA TYR A 353 -14.73 -9.65 -35.18
C TYR A 353 -15.68 -10.66 -35.88
N ARG A 354 -15.43 -11.95 -35.62
CA ARG A 354 -16.03 -13.12 -36.28
C ARG A 354 -17.12 -13.79 -35.44
N ARG A 355 -17.00 -13.72 -34.11
CA ARG A 355 -17.91 -14.33 -33.11
C ARG A 355 -18.02 -13.42 -31.90
N LEU A 356 -19.21 -13.34 -31.31
CA LEU A 356 -19.40 -12.96 -29.91
C LEU A 356 -19.77 -14.22 -29.12
N ARG A 357 -18.98 -14.54 -28.09
CA ARG A 357 -19.32 -15.54 -27.09
C ARG A 357 -19.91 -14.85 -25.87
N VAL A 358 -20.82 -15.51 -25.17
CA VAL A 358 -21.52 -14.96 -24.01
C VAL A 358 -21.37 -15.93 -22.84
N THR A 359 -20.95 -15.40 -21.70
CA THR A 359 -20.91 -16.11 -20.41
C THR A 359 -22.28 -16.70 -20.05
N PHE A 360 -22.30 -17.61 -19.06
CA PHE A 360 -23.45 -18.47 -18.83
C PHE A 360 -24.74 -17.69 -18.49
N ILE A 361 -25.83 -18.03 -19.18
CA ILE A 361 -27.18 -17.54 -18.94
C ILE A 361 -27.97 -18.69 -18.30
N ALA A 362 -28.43 -18.50 -17.06
CA ALA A 362 -29.30 -19.46 -16.38
C ALA A 362 -30.63 -19.64 -17.12
N GLU A 363 -31.16 -20.86 -17.13
CA GLU A 363 -32.37 -21.22 -17.90
C GLU A 363 -33.65 -20.55 -17.34
N ASP A 364 -33.61 -20.10 -16.09
CA ASP A 364 -34.64 -19.26 -15.45
C ASP A 364 -34.65 -17.80 -15.95
N ASN A 365 -33.66 -17.40 -16.78
CA ASN A 365 -33.55 -16.08 -17.40
C ASN A 365 -33.72 -16.13 -18.94
N PRO A 366 -34.90 -16.57 -19.45
CA PRO A 366 -35.15 -16.62 -20.90
C PRO A 366 -35.18 -15.22 -21.54
N ALA A 367 -35.37 -14.16 -20.76
CA ALA A 367 -35.33 -12.78 -21.23
C ALA A 367 -33.94 -12.40 -21.75
N SER A 368 -32.86 -12.79 -21.06
CA SER A 368 -31.48 -12.58 -21.49
C SER A 368 -31.15 -13.42 -22.73
N ALA A 369 -31.44 -14.73 -22.70
CA ALA A 369 -31.23 -15.63 -23.84
C ALA A 369 -31.93 -15.14 -25.12
N ALA A 370 -33.16 -14.61 -24.99
CA ALA A 370 -33.92 -14.07 -26.11
C ALA A 370 -33.29 -12.83 -26.78
N VAL A 371 -32.33 -12.13 -26.14
CA VAL A 371 -31.57 -11.05 -26.80
C VAL A 371 -30.68 -11.61 -27.90
N PHE A 372 -29.96 -12.70 -27.59
CA PHE A 372 -28.98 -13.35 -28.45
C PHE A 372 -29.62 -14.27 -29.50
N ALA A 373 -30.66 -15.02 -29.13
CA ALA A 373 -31.43 -15.83 -30.08
C ALA A 373 -32.02 -14.95 -31.22
N LYS A 374 -32.53 -13.75 -30.90
CA LYS A 374 -33.01 -12.75 -31.88
C LYS A 374 -31.89 -12.11 -32.73
N ALA A 375 -30.62 -12.42 -32.46
CA ALA A 375 -29.47 -12.02 -33.25
C ALA A 375 -28.84 -13.20 -34.03
N GLY A 376 -29.49 -14.37 -34.05
CA GLY A 376 -28.94 -15.59 -34.68
C GLY A 376 -27.94 -16.35 -33.80
N GLY A 377 -27.93 -16.09 -32.49
CA GLY A 377 -27.11 -16.84 -31.54
C GLY A 377 -27.67 -18.21 -31.19
N THR A 378 -26.78 -19.14 -30.87
CA THR A 378 -27.09 -20.51 -30.41
C THR A 378 -26.42 -20.79 -29.06
N PRO A 379 -26.95 -21.72 -28.24
CA PRO A 379 -26.19 -22.30 -27.15
C PRO A 379 -24.88 -22.92 -27.63
N LEU A 380 -23.87 -22.96 -26.76
CA LEU A 380 -22.53 -23.52 -27.05
C LEU A 380 -22.15 -24.61 -26.04
N HIS A 381 -22.29 -24.33 -24.75
CA HIS A 381 -22.12 -25.30 -23.65
C HIS A 381 -23.36 -25.30 -22.78
N SER A 382 -23.81 -26.48 -22.36
CA SER A 382 -24.68 -26.63 -21.19
C SER A 382 -23.80 -26.81 -19.95
N LEU A 383 -24.18 -26.18 -18.85
CA LEU A 383 -23.49 -26.30 -17.57
C LEU A 383 -24.44 -26.17 -16.38
N CYS A 384 -23.99 -26.64 -15.23
CA CYS A 384 -24.67 -26.42 -13.95
C CYS A 384 -23.64 -26.27 -12.82
N PHE A 385 -24.10 -25.89 -11.64
CA PHE A 385 -23.40 -26.21 -10.39
C PHE A 385 -23.86 -27.59 -9.90
N LEU A 386 -23.16 -28.10 -8.91
CA LEU A 386 -23.43 -29.34 -8.21
C LEU A 386 -23.73 -29.03 -6.75
N ASP A 387 -24.76 -29.67 -6.21
CA ASP A 387 -25.20 -29.54 -4.82
C ASP A 387 -25.42 -30.94 -4.23
N ARG A 388 -24.84 -31.18 -3.06
CA ARG A 388 -25.08 -32.39 -2.27
C ARG A 388 -25.23 -32.02 -0.81
N ARG A 389 -26.42 -32.23 -0.26
CA ARG A 389 -26.62 -32.25 1.20
C ARG A 389 -26.07 -33.57 1.74
N LEU A 390 -25.35 -33.49 2.86
CA LEU A 390 -24.87 -34.65 3.60
C LEU A 390 -25.84 -34.92 4.74
N GLU A 391 -26.13 -36.20 5.00
CA GLU A 391 -26.96 -36.57 6.15
C GLU A 391 -26.19 -36.25 7.43
N SER A 392 -26.79 -35.46 8.32
CA SER A 392 -26.27 -35.25 9.66
C SER A 392 -26.26 -36.58 10.40
N ALA A 393 -25.09 -36.98 10.93
CA ALA A 393 -25.02 -38.10 11.86
C ALA A 393 -26.07 -37.90 12.98
N PRO A 394 -26.88 -38.92 13.32
CA PRO A 394 -28.04 -38.72 14.17
C PRO A 394 -27.63 -38.30 15.59
N GLU A 395 -28.16 -37.16 16.04
CA GLU A 395 -28.05 -36.70 17.44
C GLU A 395 -28.78 -37.69 18.36
N GLY A 396 -28.09 -38.75 18.82
CA GLY A 396 -28.80 -39.87 19.40
C GLY A 396 -28.01 -41.05 19.97
N THR A 397 -26.86 -40.84 20.62
CA THR A 397 -26.48 -41.74 21.73
C THR A 397 -25.72 -41.00 22.81
N ASP A 398 -26.36 -40.84 23.98
CA ASP A 398 -25.74 -40.28 25.18
C ASP A 398 -24.85 -41.35 25.84
N LEU A 399 -23.62 -41.49 25.33
CA LEU A 399 -22.57 -42.29 25.92
C LEU A 399 -21.56 -41.34 26.58
N ALA A 400 -21.70 -41.19 27.90
CA ALA A 400 -20.84 -40.34 28.71
C ALA A 400 -19.35 -40.70 28.54
N LEU A 401 -18.61 -39.78 27.93
CA LEU A 401 -17.15 -39.77 27.95
C LEU A 401 -16.69 -38.62 28.86
N GLU A 402 -15.93 -39.00 29.89
CA GLU A 402 -15.58 -38.13 31.00
C GLU A 402 -14.69 -36.97 30.54
N ARG A 403 -15.09 -35.73 30.85
CA ARG A 403 -14.17 -34.60 30.85
C ARG A 403 -13.42 -34.61 32.19
N PRO A 404 -12.07 -34.69 32.19
CA PRO A 404 -11.31 -34.46 33.42
C PRO A 404 -11.63 -33.07 33.97
N ALA A 405 -12.01 -33.01 35.25
CA ALA A 405 -12.23 -31.73 35.92
C ALA A 405 -10.87 -31.06 36.16
N ALA A 406 -10.77 -29.77 35.82
CA ALA A 406 -9.71 -28.93 36.35
C ALA A 406 -10.12 -28.52 37.78
N ASP A 407 -9.43 -29.06 38.78
CA ASP A 407 -9.62 -28.69 40.17
C ASP A 407 -8.47 -27.78 40.63
N ALA A 408 -8.80 -26.78 41.44
CA ALA A 408 -7.88 -25.72 41.84
C ALA A 408 -8.14 -25.33 43.30
N SER A 409 -7.38 -25.92 44.22
CA SER A 409 -7.42 -25.61 45.64
C SER A 409 -6.14 -24.90 46.08
N ASP A 410 -6.26 -23.64 46.47
CA ASP A 410 -5.21 -22.81 47.05
C ASP A 410 -4.96 -23.16 48.53
N THR A 411 -3.70 -23.36 48.91
CA THR A 411 -3.21 -23.29 50.30
C THR A 411 -1.74 -22.86 50.31
N ALA A 412 -1.40 -21.92 51.19
CA ALA A 412 -0.07 -21.32 51.27
C ALA A 412 0.79 -21.87 52.45
N ALA A 413 2.05 -21.43 52.47
CA ALA A 413 2.92 -21.13 53.63
C ALA A 413 4.20 -21.97 53.86
N THR A 414 5.27 -21.22 54.17
CA THR A 414 6.42 -21.48 55.07
C THR A 414 7.46 -22.57 54.76
N ASP A 415 8.68 -22.06 54.48
CA ASP A 415 9.94 -22.30 55.19
C ASP A 415 10.80 -23.59 55.03
N ASP A 416 12.11 -23.31 55.16
CA ASP A 416 13.25 -24.14 55.57
C ASP A 416 13.65 -25.44 54.83
N ALA A 417 14.63 -25.24 53.93
CA ALA A 417 16.04 -25.60 54.17
C ALA A 417 16.45 -27.07 54.45
N ASP A 418 17.25 -27.61 53.51
CA ASP A 418 18.69 -27.95 53.70
C ASP A 418 19.16 -29.37 53.31
N THR A 419 20.47 -29.43 53.00
CA THR A 419 21.46 -30.52 53.06
C THR A 419 21.34 -31.85 52.29
N THR A 420 22.40 -32.09 51.50
CA THR A 420 22.99 -33.39 51.08
C THR A 420 22.25 -34.23 50.01
N GLY A 421 22.95 -34.97 49.14
CA GLY A 421 24.40 -35.23 49.11
C GLY A 421 24.92 -35.81 47.79
N SER A 422 26.25 -35.99 47.75
CA SER A 422 27.08 -36.46 46.63
C SER A 422 26.83 -37.90 46.18
N ASP A 423 27.11 -38.18 44.89
CA ASP A 423 28.29 -39.01 44.57
C ASP A 423 28.87 -38.67 43.17
N ALA A 424 30.02 -39.25 42.81
CA ALA A 424 30.89 -38.75 41.73
C ALA A 424 31.49 -39.83 40.79
N SER A 425 32.40 -39.38 39.92
CA SER A 425 33.46 -40.10 39.18
C SER A 425 33.15 -40.79 37.83
N ASP A 426 33.83 -40.26 36.80
CA ASP A 426 34.82 -40.94 35.93
C ASP A 426 34.40 -41.95 34.81
N VAL A 427 35.16 -42.10 33.70
CA VAL A 427 35.99 -41.15 32.89
C VAL A 427 36.30 -41.80 31.50
N GLU A 428 37.12 -41.15 30.66
CA GLU A 428 37.67 -41.58 29.34
C GLU A 428 36.73 -41.47 28.10
N GLY A 429 37.21 -41.07 26.91
CA GLY A 429 38.49 -40.41 26.60
C GLY A 429 39.09 -40.70 25.21
N ALA A 430 39.53 -39.64 24.52
CA ALA A 430 40.57 -39.62 23.46
C ALA A 430 40.33 -40.37 22.11
N ASP A 431 41.05 -40.08 21.01
CA ASP A 431 41.60 -38.81 20.48
C ASP A 431 42.06 -39.02 18.99
N ALA A 432 42.49 -37.93 18.35
CA ALA A 432 43.61 -37.83 17.40
C ALA A 432 43.44 -38.26 15.92
N SER A 433 43.37 -37.23 15.06
CA SER A 433 44.37 -36.89 14.00
C SER A 433 44.64 -37.89 12.84
N ASP A 434 45.15 -37.52 11.66
CA ASP A 434 45.79 -36.28 11.18
C ASP A 434 45.84 -36.26 9.62
N THR A 435 46.49 -35.22 9.04
CA THR A 435 47.27 -35.21 7.77
C THR A 435 46.57 -35.27 6.40
N ILE A 436 47.01 -34.56 5.33
CA ILE A 436 47.89 -33.36 5.20
C ILE A 436 47.87 -32.78 3.75
N ARG A 437 48.23 -31.48 3.57
CA ARG A 437 48.72 -30.81 2.32
C ARG A 437 47.74 -30.73 1.11
N THR A 438 47.85 -29.84 0.10
CA THR A 438 48.56 -28.54 -0.16
C THR A 438 47.87 -27.84 -1.35
N GLY A 439 47.93 -26.52 -1.57
CA GLY A 439 48.55 -25.44 -0.78
C GLY A 439 48.98 -24.22 -1.65
N ALA A 440 49.41 -23.13 -0.98
CA ALA A 440 50.01 -21.89 -1.53
C ALA A 440 49.11 -20.96 -2.40
N SER A 441 49.27 -19.63 -2.40
CA SER A 441 50.12 -18.71 -1.58
C SER A 441 49.44 -17.31 -1.56
N VAL A 442 49.43 -16.49 -0.48
CA VAL A 442 50.55 -15.92 0.32
C VAL A 442 51.43 -15.00 -0.57
N THR A 443 51.80 -13.75 -0.24
CA THR A 443 52.20 -13.01 0.99
C THR A 443 51.82 -11.52 0.82
N ALA A 444 51.97 -10.52 1.72
CA ALA A 444 52.00 -10.27 3.18
C ALA A 444 52.27 -8.73 3.31
N ALA A 445 52.74 -8.02 4.36
CA ALA A 445 53.10 -8.15 5.80
C ALA A 445 53.07 -6.68 6.37
N THR A 446 53.07 -6.30 7.66
CA THR A 446 53.10 -6.97 8.98
C THR A 446 52.19 -6.12 9.93
N GLY A 447 52.22 -6.00 11.27
CA GLY A 447 53.12 -6.34 12.40
C GLY A 447 53.52 -5.06 13.16
N THR A 448 53.57 -5.00 14.50
CA THR A 448 53.54 -6.07 15.53
C THR A 448 53.07 -5.52 16.89
N SER A 449 52.54 -6.38 17.77
CA SER A 449 52.22 -6.10 19.19
C SER A 449 53.40 -6.38 20.15
N VAL A 450 53.30 -6.00 21.43
CA VAL A 450 53.75 -6.81 22.60
C VAL A 450 53.20 -6.24 23.93
N THR A 451 53.12 -7.08 24.96
CA THR A 451 52.50 -6.88 26.29
C THR A 451 53.39 -6.15 27.32
N ALA A 452 52.80 -5.71 28.45
CA ALA A 452 53.49 -4.96 29.51
C ALA A 452 53.15 -5.42 30.94
N GLY A 453 54.03 -5.06 31.90
CA GLY A 453 53.90 -5.26 33.36
C GLY A 453 55.26 -5.49 34.03
N PRO A 454 55.40 -5.42 35.37
CA PRO A 454 54.49 -4.86 36.37
C PRO A 454 54.84 -3.38 36.67
N GLY A 455 54.25 -2.76 37.72
CA GLY A 455 54.54 -1.37 38.08
C GLY A 455 54.62 -1.10 39.59
N THR A 456 55.02 0.11 39.97
CA THR A 456 54.75 0.70 41.30
C THR A 456 54.57 2.23 41.16
N SER A 457 53.84 2.82 42.11
CA SER A 457 53.45 4.23 42.25
C SER A 457 54.46 5.33 41.90
N VAL A 458 53.94 6.42 41.31
CA VAL A 458 54.35 7.81 41.63
C VAL A 458 53.09 8.62 41.92
N THR A 459 53.07 9.35 43.04
CA THR A 459 51.97 10.23 43.45
C THR A 459 52.38 11.71 43.38
N ALA A 460 51.66 12.53 42.62
CA ALA A 460 51.38 13.95 42.82
C ALA A 460 50.79 14.56 41.54
N GLY A 461 49.85 15.51 41.64
CA GLY A 461 49.32 16.20 40.46
C GLY A 461 47.88 16.69 40.53
N SER A 462 47.36 17.01 41.72
CA SER A 462 46.01 17.60 41.87
C SER A 462 45.98 19.06 41.42
N GLY A 463 45.87 19.26 40.11
CA GLY A 463 45.42 20.52 39.50
C GLY A 463 44.10 20.31 38.77
N PRO A 464 43.23 21.33 38.63
CA PRO A 464 42.04 21.21 37.81
C PRO A 464 42.47 21.00 36.35
N GLN A 465 42.08 19.88 35.75
CA GLN A 465 42.07 19.78 34.29
C GLN A 465 40.95 20.69 33.80
N SER A 466 41.31 21.89 33.34
CA SER A 466 40.38 22.81 32.71
C SER A 466 39.74 22.10 31.52
N SER A 467 38.40 22.01 31.50
CA SER A 467 37.65 21.58 30.32
C SER A 467 38.17 22.35 29.10
N PRO A 468 38.51 21.68 27.98
CA PRO A 468 39.01 22.38 26.81
C PRO A 468 37.91 23.31 26.29
N GLY A 469 38.21 24.61 26.25
CA GLY A 469 37.26 25.64 25.82
C GLY A 469 36.72 25.39 24.41
N ILE A 470 35.63 26.09 24.09
CA ILE A 470 34.96 25.96 22.80
C ILE A 470 35.97 26.20 21.67
N SER A 471 36.00 25.29 20.71
CA SER A 471 36.96 25.32 19.62
C SER A 471 36.29 24.92 18.31
N ALA A 472 36.79 25.44 17.19
CA ALA A 472 36.24 25.14 15.86
C ALA A 472 36.21 23.63 15.56
N ARG A 473 37.16 22.86 16.11
CA ARG A 473 37.18 21.38 16.01
C ARG A 473 36.03 20.73 16.80
N LEU A 474 35.73 21.22 18.00
CA LEU A 474 34.59 20.75 18.79
C LEU A 474 33.27 21.09 18.09
N LEU A 475 33.07 22.34 17.70
CA LEU A 475 31.88 22.80 16.95
C LEU A 475 31.67 22.00 15.67
N THR A 476 32.73 21.75 14.87
CA THR A 476 32.66 20.91 13.66
C THR A 476 32.22 19.47 13.98
N SER A 477 32.63 18.91 15.12
CA SER A 477 32.20 17.58 15.55
C SER A 477 30.74 17.57 15.99
N LEU A 478 30.29 18.63 16.68
CA LEU A 478 28.89 18.81 17.05
C LEU A 478 27.98 19.01 15.83
N PHE A 479 28.44 19.75 14.81
CA PHE A 479 27.73 19.90 13.53
C PHE A 479 27.58 18.56 12.79
N ARG A 480 28.57 17.66 12.87
CA ARG A 480 28.48 16.29 12.30
C ARG A 480 27.34 15.50 12.95
N THR A 481 27.24 15.57 14.28
CA THR A 481 26.16 14.93 15.06
C THR A 481 24.81 15.56 14.78
N ALA A 482 24.72 16.90 14.78
CA ALA A 482 23.50 17.64 14.46
C ALA A 482 22.97 17.31 13.05
N GLY A 483 23.85 17.03 12.09
CA GLY A 483 23.51 16.51 10.77
C GLY A 483 22.71 15.20 10.76
N ARG A 484 22.64 14.44 11.88
CA ARG A 484 21.74 13.27 12.01
C ARG A 484 20.26 13.63 12.13
N ALA A 485 19.92 14.92 12.28
CA ALA A 485 18.55 15.41 12.27
C ALA A 485 17.75 14.89 11.05
N PRO A 486 16.42 14.68 11.19
CA PRO A 486 15.53 14.46 10.05
C PRO A 486 15.43 15.73 9.18
N SER A 487 15.09 15.53 7.91
CA SER A 487 14.65 16.58 7.00
C SER A 487 13.71 15.99 5.95
N ALA A 488 12.83 16.81 5.38
CA ALA A 488 11.96 16.42 4.28
C ALA A 488 12.78 15.81 3.13
N HIS A 489 12.31 14.68 2.58
CA HIS A 489 13.03 13.87 1.58
C HIS A 489 14.52 13.56 1.88
N ASN A 490 15.00 13.75 3.12
CA ASN A 490 16.42 13.73 3.50
C ASN A 490 17.29 14.76 2.73
N THR A 491 16.74 15.94 2.39
CA THR A 491 17.48 16.97 1.63
C THR A 491 18.66 17.55 2.41
N GLN A 492 18.56 17.65 3.75
CA GLN A 492 19.56 18.24 4.65
C GLN A 492 19.91 19.70 4.25
N PRO A 493 18.95 20.63 4.41
CA PRO A 493 19.03 21.99 3.83
C PRO A 493 19.85 22.99 4.65
N TRP A 494 20.65 22.53 5.61
CA TRP A 494 21.38 23.37 6.55
C TRP A 494 22.85 23.59 6.14
N THR A 495 23.31 24.83 6.28
CA THR A 495 24.72 25.24 6.19
C THR A 495 25.13 25.92 7.50
N PRO A 496 25.68 25.17 8.47
CA PRO A 496 26.20 25.75 9.71
C PRO A 496 27.61 26.32 9.52
N THR A 497 27.88 27.46 10.13
CA THR A 497 29.17 28.16 10.11
C THR A 497 29.57 28.60 11.53
N VAL A 498 30.87 28.69 11.79
CA VAL A 498 31.37 29.34 13.01
C VAL A 498 31.61 30.81 12.66
N ALA A 499 30.83 31.72 13.25
CA ALA A 499 30.96 33.15 13.04
C ALA A 499 32.08 33.75 13.90
N GLY A 500 32.19 33.30 15.16
CA GLY A 500 33.21 33.74 16.10
C GLY A 500 33.45 32.73 17.24
N ILE A 501 34.61 32.82 17.87
CA ILE A 501 34.94 32.16 19.14
C ILE A 501 35.71 33.18 19.98
N ALA A 502 35.33 33.37 21.23
CA ALA A 502 36.03 34.27 22.16
C ALA A 502 37.45 33.75 22.47
N GLU A 503 38.39 34.64 22.77
CA GLU A 503 39.80 34.29 23.02
C GLU A 503 40.00 33.36 24.24
N ASP A 504 39.06 33.38 25.19
CA ASP A 504 39.03 32.50 26.36
C ASP A 504 38.37 31.13 26.10
N GLY A 505 37.73 30.95 24.94
CA GLY A 505 36.94 29.77 24.60
C GLY A 505 35.66 29.60 25.44
N ALA A 506 35.20 30.62 26.17
CA ALA A 506 34.00 30.54 27.00
C ALA A 506 32.70 30.71 26.19
N VAL A 507 32.76 31.44 25.07
CA VAL A 507 31.62 31.72 24.17
C VAL A 507 32.03 31.50 22.71
N ALA A 508 31.09 31.01 21.90
CA ALA A 508 31.19 31.01 20.44
C ALA A 508 29.86 31.38 19.78
N GLU A 509 29.95 31.99 18.61
CA GLU A 509 28.81 32.37 17.76
C GLU A 509 28.76 31.42 16.55
N VAL A 510 27.60 30.82 16.33
CA VAL A 510 27.34 29.89 15.21
C VAL A 510 26.23 30.45 14.34
N GLY A 511 26.50 30.60 13.05
CA GLY A 511 25.48 30.92 12.05
C GLY A 511 24.88 29.64 11.48
N LEU A 512 23.59 29.65 11.18
CA LEU A 512 22.90 28.58 10.47
C LEU A 512 22.09 29.19 9.32
N THR A 513 22.44 28.85 8.09
CA THR A 513 21.78 29.34 6.86
C THR A 513 21.21 28.20 6.03
N VAL A 514 20.33 28.51 5.09
CA VAL A 514 19.74 27.54 4.16
C VAL A 514 20.64 27.31 2.93
N ASP A 515 20.81 26.05 2.56
CA ASP A 515 21.36 25.61 1.26
C ASP A 515 20.23 25.63 0.22
N PRO A 516 20.16 26.63 -0.70
CA PRO A 516 18.97 26.87 -1.54
C PRO A 516 18.70 25.71 -2.51
N ASP A 517 19.75 25.03 -2.98
CA ASP A 517 19.67 23.85 -3.85
C ASP A 517 19.08 22.61 -3.14
N ARG A 518 18.77 22.72 -1.84
CA ARG A 518 18.22 21.65 -0.98
C ARG A 518 16.83 21.95 -0.44
N THR A 519 16.21 23.02 -0.92
CA THR A 519 14.82 23.38 -0.64
C THR A 519 13.85 22.56 -1.50
N LEU A 520 12.56 22.61 -1.16
CA LEU A 520 11.48 21.89 -1.84
C LEU A 520 10.39 22.86 -2.33
N PRO A 521 10.68 23.76 -3.29
CA PRO A 521 9.76 24.82 -3.69
C PRO A 521 8.42 24.34 -4.28
N ALA A 522 8.32 23.08 -4.75
CA ALA A 522 7.05 22.50 -5.19
C ALA A 522 6.36 21.68 -4.09
N GLY A 523 7.11 20.88 -3.32
CA GLY A 523 6.58 19.99 -2.28
C GLY A 523 6.31 20.65 -0.93
N ASP A 524 7.09 21.66 -0.57
CA ASP A 524 6.94 22.52 0.62
C ASP A 524 6.83 24.00 0.20
N PRO A 525 5.73 24.39 -0.50
CA PRO A 525 5.56 25.75 -1.01
C PRO A 525 5.40 26.81 0.10
N ARG A 526 5.28 26.38 1.38
CA ARG A 526 5.13 27.24 2.55
C ARG A 526 6.41 27.32 3.39
N SER A 527 7.45 26.54 3.07
CA SER A 527 8.70 26.40 3.85
C SER A 527 8.54 25.84 5.27
N GLU A 528 7.40 25.21 5.60
CA GLU A 528 7.17 24.64 6.93
C GLU A 528 8.09 23.43 7.17
N ASP A 529 8.21 22.51 6.19
CA ASP A 529 9.09 21.33 6.32
C ASP A 529 10.57 21.74 6.35
N LEU A 530 10.95 22.83 5.66
CA LEU A 530 12.25 23.49 5.76
C LEU A 530 12.52 24.04 7.17
N HIS A 531 11.61 24.83 7.74
CA HIS A 531 11.79 25.38 9.10
C HIS A 531 11.78 24.29 10.17
N LEU A 532 10.89 23.30 10.07
CA LEU A 532 10.89 22.14 10.97
C LEU A 532 12.21 21.35 10.88
N SER A 533 12.78 21.21 9.68
CA SER A 533 14.10 20.56 9.46
C SER A 533 15.23 21.34 10.15
N LEU A 534 15.23 22.67 10.07
CA LEU A 534 16.21 23.53 10.76
C LEU A 534 16.04 23.47 12.28
N GLY A 535 14.80 23.50 12.78
CA GLY A 535 14.49 23.29 14.20
C GLY A 535 14.99 21.95 14.73
N CYS A 536 14.80 20.87 13.95
CA CYS A 536 15.36 19.56 14.25
C CYS A 536 16.91 19.59 14.32
N TRP A 537 17.57 20.33 13.42
CA TRP A 537 19.03 20.47 13.45
C TRP A 537 19.51 21.24 14.68
N ILE A 538 18.86 22.36 15.03
CA ILE A 538 19.18 23.17 16.22
C ILE A 538 19.05 22.33 17.50
N GLU A 539 18.02 21.49 17.60
CA GLU A 539 17.86 20.62 18.77
C GLU A 539 18.88 19.48 18.79
N ALA A 540 19.19 18.86 17.65
CA ALA A 540 20.24 17.85 17.57
C ALA A 540 21.64 18.43 17.91
N PHE A 541 21.88 19.69 17.56
CA PHE A 541 23.07 20.45 17.96
C PHE A 541 23.07 20.75 19.48
N ALA A 542 21.95 21.23 20.03
CA ALA A 542 21.82 21.52 21.46
C ALA A 542 21.98 20.26 22.34
N ILE A 543 21.42 19.12 21.95
CA ILE A 543 21.60 17.83 22.64
C ILE A 543 23.07 17.40 22.63
N ALA A 544 23.73 17.47 21.47
CA ALA A 544 25.15 17.11 21.35
C ALA A 544 26.08 18.08 22.12
N ALA A 545 25.72 19.37 22.17
CA ALA A 545 26.43 20.39 22.93
C ALA A 545 26.28 20.21 24.45
N ALA A 546 25.08 19.87 24.93
CA ALA A 546 24.82 19.62 26.34
C ALA A 546 25.60 18.40 26.88
N GLU A 547 25.78 17.36 26.07
CA GLU A 547 26.64 16.21 26.42
C GLU A 547 28.14 16.57 26.49
N ALA A 548 28.51 17.73 25.93
CA ALA A 548 29.85 18.33 26.02
C ALA A 548 29.95 19.49 27.05
N ASP A 549 28.97 19.61 27.97
CA ASP A 549 28.85 20.69 28.98
C ASP A 549 28.75 22.12 28.40
N LEU A 550 28.16 22.23 27.20
CA LEU A 550 27.88 23.50 26.52
C LEU A 550 26.38 23.79 26.47
N ALA A 551 25.98 25.03 26.79
CA ALA A 551 24.65 25.54 26.52
C ALA A 551 24.55 26.08 25.07
N VAL A 552 23.36 26.00 24.47
CA VAL A 552 23.06 26.56 23.14
C VAL A 552 21.74 27.34 23.20
N ASP A 553 21.83 28.65 23.00
CA ASP A 553 20.68 29.57 22.87
C ASP A 553 20.52 30.03 21.41
N VAL A 554 19.31 30.43 21.03
CA VAL A 554 19.03 31.07 19.73
C VAL A 554 19.06 32.58 19.95
N SER A 555 20.03 33.26 19.33
CA SER A 555 20.27 34.70 19.52
C SER A 555 19.71 35.59 18.41
N SER A 556 19.52 35.08 17.18
CA SER A 556 18.73 35.76 16.14
C SER A 556 17.98 34.79 15.24
N VAL A 557 16.90 35.26 14.60
CA VAL A 557 16.15 34.54 13.57
C VAL A 557 15.66 35.56 12.54
N ASP A 558 16.28 35.56 11.37
CA ASP A 558 16.18 36.64 10.40
C ASP A 558 15.76 36.10 9.01
N GLY A 559 14.68 36.65 8.46
CA GLY A 559 14.14 36.24 7.15
C GLY A 559 13.16 35.05 7.20
N TRP A 560 12.95 34.41 6.04
CA TRP A 560 11.97 33.33 5.86
C TRP A 560 12.39 32.38 4.73
N GLY A 561 12.05 31.09 4.87
CA GLY A 561 12.22 30.08 3.83
C GLY A 561 13.67 29.96 3.34
N PRO A 562 13.93 29.94 2.02
CA PRO A 562 15.29 29.90 1.47
C PRO A 562 16.21 31.06 1.88
N GLY A 563 15.66 32.16 2.41
CA GLY A 563 16.42 33.31 2.91
C GLY A 563 16.66 33.30 4.42
N LEU A 564 16.19 32.28 5.15
CA LEU A 564 16.28 32.23 6.61
C LEU A 564 17.72 32.07 7.10
N THR A 565 18.10 32.93 8.05
CA THR A 565 19.35 32.88 8.82
C THR A 565 19.03 32.80 10.30
N VAL A 566 19.81 32.02 11.06
CA VAL A 566 19.65 31.86 12.50
C VAL A 566 21.01 32.03 13.19
N GLY A 567 21.07 32.93 14.18
CA GLY A 567 22.19 33.08 15.10
C GLY A 567 22.04 32.15 16.31
N LEU A 568 23.11 31.45 16.68
CA LEU A 568 23.17 30.57 17.85
C LEU A 568 24.36 30.94 18.75
N ASP A 569 24.08 31.19 20.03
CA ASP A 569 25.08 31.40 21.07
C ASP A 569 25.45 30.06 21.70
N VAL A 570 26.74 29.72 21.74
CA VAL A 570 27.26 28.54 22.44
C VAL A 570 28.09 29.00 23.63
N ARG A 571 27.80 28.50 24.84
CA ARG A 571 28.48 28.94 26.08
C ARG A 571 28.95 27.77 26.93
N SER A 572 30.15 27.86 27.49
CA SER A 572 30.79 26.80 28.28
C SER A 572 30.30 26.76 29.73
N GLY A 573 30.06 25.56 30.26
CA GLY A 573 29.78 25.32 31.68
C GLY A 573 28.30 25.37 32.03
N ALA A 574 27.49 24.47 31.47
CA ALA A 574 26.06 24.33 31.74
C ALA A 574 25.75 23.64 33.10
N GLY A 575 26.64 23.81 34.08
CA GLY A 575 26.62 23.12 35.37
C GLY A 575 25.46 23.53 36.29
N ARG A 576 24.33 22.82 36.19
CA ARG A 576 23.18 22.84 37.12
C ARG A 576 22.45 24.18 37.27
N ALA A 577 21.62 24.52 36.29
CA ALA A 577 20.48 25.43 36.49
C ALA A 577 19.33 24.77 37.31
N GLY A 578 19.65 24.17 38.46
CA GLY A 578 18.65 23.64 39.39
C GLY A 578 18.12 24.77 40.28
N GLY A 579 17.11 25.50 39.83
CA GLY A 579 16.78 26.79 40.45
C GLY A 579 15.41 27.42 40.12
N SER A 580 14.39 26.63 39.77
CA SER A 580 13.00 27.12 39.78
C SER A 580 12.02 26.06 40.27
N ASP A 581 11.41 26.29 41.43
CA ASP A 581 10.24 25.53 41.89
C ASP A 581 9.03 25.91 41.04
N SER A 582 8.82 25.19 39.94
CA SER A 582 7.59 25.24 39.15
C SER A 582 7.29 23.86 38.58
N PRO A 583 6.16 23.21 38.91
CA PRO A 583 5.85 21.85 38.50
C PRO A 583 5.31 21.78 37.05
N VAL A 584 6.06 22.36 36.11
CA VAL A 584 5.80 22.27 34.67
C VAL A 584 6.82 21.29 34.09
N ALA A 585 6.37 20.14 33.59
CA ALA A 585 7.28 19.08 33.19
C ALA A 585 8.11 19.49 31.96
N ALA A 586 9.42 19.58 32.15
CA ALA A 586 10.38 19.69 31.05
C ALA A 586 10.52 18.34 30.32
N TRP A 587 10.93 18.39 29.05
CA TRP A 587 11.31 17.20 28.30
C TRP A 587 12.39 16.38 29.04
N PRO A 588 12.35 15.03 29.00
CA PRO A 588 13.41 14.21 29.58
C PRO A 588 14.74 14.46 28.85
N PRO A 589 15.90 14.36 29.55
CA PRO A 589 17.20 14.62 28.93
C PRO A 589 17.51 13.59 27.84
N PHE A 590 17.89 14.07 26.66
CA PHE A 590 18.33 13.28 25.51
C PHE A 590 19.86 13.34 25.34
N THR A 591 20.41 12.37 24.62
CA THR A 591 21.86 12.16 24.42
C THR A 591 22.19 12.01 22.93
N VAL A 592 23.47 12.07 22.60
CA VAL A 592 23.99 11.72 21.26
C VAL A 592 23.58 10.30 20.87
N ALA A 593 23.56 9.35 21.82
CA ALA A 593 23.13 7.97 21.55
C ALA A 593 21.67 7.88 21.09
N ASP A 594 20.76 8.73 21.60
CA ASP A 594 19.39 8.80 21.13
C ASP A 594 19.32 9.33 19.68
N LEU A 595 20.10 10.38 19.37
CA LEU A 595 20.23 10.91 18.00
C LEU A 595 20.82 9.89 17.01
N GLU A 596 21.73 9.02 17.48
CA GLU A 596 22.33 7.95 16.69
C GLU A 596 21.42 6.72 16.53
N HIS A 597 20.50 6.47 17.46
CA HIS A 597 19.57 5.33 17.42
C HIS A 597 18.28 5.63 16.65
N ARG A 598 17.79 6.87 16.70
CA ARG A 598 16.52 7.32 16.12
C ARG A 598 16.44 7.12 14.60
N GLN A 599 15.44 6.35 14.16
CA GLN A 599 15.19 6.05 12.75
C GLN A 599 13.73 6.34 12.35
N VAL A 600 13.53 6.77 11.09
CA VAL A 600 12.22 6.75 10.41
C VAL A 600 12.07 5.38 9.76
N ASP A 601 10.92 4.73 9.88
CA ASP A 601 10.67 3.41 9.29
C ASP A 601 9.39 3.35 8.47
N ARG A 602 9.54 3.21 7.14
CA ARG A 602 8.44 2.92 6.20
C ARG A 602 8.04 1.43 6.17
N GLY A 603 8.57 0.66 7.12
CA GLY A 603 8.37 -0.77 7.36
C GLY A 603 7.07 -1.09 8.11
N PRO A 604 6.78 -2.36 8.41
CA PRO A 604 5.50 -2.74 9.01
C PRO A 604 5.54 -2.41 10.51
N LEU A 605 4.83 -1.34 10.86
CA LEU A 605 4.65 -0.88 12.24
C LEU A 605 3.43 -1.58 12.86
N ALA A 606 3.60 -2.18 14.04
CA ALA A 606 2.52 -2.77 14.83
C ALA A 606 2.05 -1.81 15.93
N ARG A 607 0.75 -1.86 16.27
CA ARG A 607 0.16 -1.08 17.38
C ARG A 607 0.78 -1.46 18.73
N ASP A 608 0.99 -0.49 19.60
CA ASP A 608 1.29 -0.68 21.02
C ASP A 608 0.69 0.50 21.79
N GLU A 609 -0.51 0.28 22.31
CA GLU A 609 -1.36 1.31 22.92
C GLU A 609 -0.71 1.83 24.22
N ALA A 610 -0.17 0.94 25.07
CA ALA A 610 0.47 1.32 26.32
C ALA A 610 1.80 2.08 26.14
N ALA A 611 2.63 1.68 25.17
CA ALA A 611 3.86 2.40 24.87
C ALA A 611 3.62 3.75 24.19
N LEU A 612 2.51 3.89 23.43
CA LEU A 612 2.13 5.17 22.84
C LEU A 612 1.56 6.12 23.91
N ASP A 613 0.58 5.69 24.70
CA ASP A 613 -0.18 6.55 25.61
C ASP A 613 0.74 7.30 26.58
N SER A 614 1.69 6.59 27.21
CA SER A 614 2.68 7.18 28.12
C SER A 614 3.61 8.20 27.43
N ALA A 615 4.00 7.94 26.18
CA ALA A 615 4.83 8.84 25.40
C ALA A 615 4.04 10.06 24.88
N VAL A 616 2.77 9.90 24.51
CA VAL A 616 1.88 10.98 24.05
C VAL A 616 1.45 11.89 25.20
N GLU A 617 1.19 11.34 26.39
CA GLU A 617 0.96 12.12 27.62
C GLU A 617 2.18 13.00 27.93
N THR A 618 3.36 12.38 28.05
CA THR A 618 4.63 13.08 28.31
C THR A 618 4.93 14.15 27.25
N ALA A 619 4.74 13.84 25.96
CA ALA A 619 4.94 14.81 24.88
C ALA A 619 3.93 15.96 24.94
N ASN A 620 2.65 15.71 25.20
CA ASN A 620 1.61 16.75 25.24
C ASN A 620 1.83 17.76 26.37
N ILE A 621 2.30 17.33 27.54
CA ILE A 621 2.61 18.23 28.67
C ILE A 621 3.74 19.20 28.29
N ALA A 622 4.76 18.73 27.56
CA ALA A 622 5.86 19.58 27.11
C ALA A 622 5.46 20.46 25.89
N LEU A 623 4.77 19.89 24.90
CA LEU A 623 4.30 20.58 23.68
C LEU A 623 3.35 21.76 23.98
N ALA A 624 2.60 21.70 25.08
CA ALA A 624 1.74 22.80 25.52
C ALA A 624 2.52 24.12 25.70
N GLN A 625 3.80 24.06 26.09
CA GLN A 625 4.68 25.23 26.27
C GLN A 625 4.95 25.97 24.94
N SER A 626 4.95 25.24 23.81
CA SER A 626 5.11 25.79 22.45
C SER A 626 3.76 26.10 21.77
N GLY A 627 2.63 25.93 22.47
CA GLY A 627 1.29 26.08 21.90
C GLY A 627 0.97 24.98 20.88
N ALA A 628 1.39 23.74 21.14
CA ALA A 628 1.14 22.57 20.30
C ALA A 628 0.62 21.36 21.09
N ARG A 629 0.10 20.36 20.37
CA ARG A 629 -0.34 19.05 20.90
C ARG A 629 -0.36 17.98 19.81
N LEU A 630 -0.31 16.73 20.23
CA LEU A 630 -0.60 15.56 19.39
C LEU A 630 -2.10 15.28 19.34
N VAL A 631 -2.56 14.77 18.20
CA VAL A 631 -3.97 14.38 17.95
C VAL A 631 -3.97 13.05 17.20
N GLU A 632 -4.58 12.00 17.77
CA GLU A 632 -4.77 10.73 17.04
C GLU A 632 -5.89 10.84 16.01
N VAL A 633 -5.66 10.25 14.84
CA VAL A 633 -6.59 10.17 13.71
C VAL A 633 -6.93 8.70 13.44
N THR A 634 -8.23 8.40 13.30
CA THR A 634 -8.69 7.03 13.01
C THR A 634 -8.18 6.52 11.66
N ASP A 635 -7.86 5.23 11.56
CA ASP A 635 -7.37 4.55 10.34
C ASP A 635 -8.19 4.92 9.09
N GLY A 636 -9.52 4.92 9.23
CA GLY A 636 -10.45 5.18 8.14
C GLY A 636 -10.53 6.64 7.71
N LEU A 637 -10.07 7.60 8.54
CA LEU A 637 -9.83 8.98 8.11
C LEU A 637 -8.41 9.14 7.55
N TRP A 638 -7.41 8.55 8.21
CA TRP A 638 -6.02 8.57 7.75
C TRP A 638 -5.87 8.06 6.32
N ALA A 639 -6.44 6.89 6.01
CA ALA A 639 -6.39 6.29 4.68
C ALA A 639 -7.06 7.17 3.60
N ARG A 640 -8.07 7.98 3.95
CA ARG A 640 -8.73 8.93 3.02
C ARG A 640 -7.94 10.22 2.84
N LEU A 641 -7.21 10.67 3.85
CA LEU A 641 -6.27 11.78 3.73
C LEU A 641 -5.06 11.35 2.88
N LEU A 642 -4.46 10.20 3.17
CA LEU A 642 -3.29 9.70 2.46
C LEU A 642 -3.59 9.39 0.97
N ASP A 643 -4.69 8.71 0.63
CA ASP A 643 -5.04 8.41 -0.77
C ASP A 643 -5.24 9.68 -1.63
N ARG A 644 -5.77 10.77 -1.03
CA ARG A 644 -5.86 12.09 -1.66
C ARG A 644 -4.50 12.79 -1.78
N ALA A 645 -3.72 12.80 -0.71
CA ALA A 645 -2.41 13.45 -0.65
C ALA A 645 -1.40 12.82 -1.61
N GLU A 646 -1.35 11.48 -1.66
CA GLU A 646 -0.60 10.71 -2.66
C GLU A 646 -1.11 11.05 -4.07
N HIS A 647 -2.43 11.03 -4.30
CA HIS A 647 -2.98 11.34 -5.62
C HIS A 647 -2.56 12.74 -6.09
N TRP A 648 -2.69 13.77 -5.24
CA TRP A 648 -2.27 15.14 -5.53
C TRP A 648 -0.77 15.24 -5.81
N SER A 649 0.05 14.58 -4.99
CA SER A 649 1.51 14.56 -5.15
C SER A 649 1.93 13.95 -6.49
N PHE A 650 1.26 12.89 -6.94
CA PHE A 650 1.53 12.26 -8.24
C PHE A 650 0.84 12.96 -9.43
N SER A 651 -0.31 13.61 -9.24
CA SER A 651 -1.03 14.34 -10.30
C SER A 651 -0.50 15.76 -10.53
N THR A 652 0.34 16.28 -9.64
CA THR A 652 0.97 17.60 -9.78
C THR A 652 2.38 17.44 -10.37
N PRO A 653 2.63 17.82 -11.65
CA PRO A 653 3.89 17.48 -12.32
C PRO A 653 5.14 18.09 -11.68
N ALA A 654 5.01 19.26 -11.03
CA ALA A 654 6.11 19.93 -10.33
C ALA A 654 6.53 19.12 -9.09
N VAL A 655 5.58 18.88 -8.18
CA VAL A 655 5.76 18.07 -6.96
C VAL A 655 6.38 16.71 -7.30
N PHE A 656 5.79 15.97 -8.24
CA PHE A 656 6.32 14.65 -8.58
C PHE A 656 7.70 14.69 -9.24
N THR A 657 8.02 15.70 -10.05
CA THR A 657 9.37 15.88 -10.62
C THR A 657 10.40 16.15 -9.52
N GLU A 658 10.03 16.95 -8.51
CA GLU A 658 10.87 17.29 -7.35
C GLU A 658 11.07 16.08 -6.44
N THR A 659 10.00 15.36 -6.07
CA THR A 659 10.11 14.10 -5.33
C THR A 659 11.02 13.11 -6.06
N LEU A 660 10.84 12.90 -7.37
CA LEU A 660 11.72 12.05 -8.20
C LEU A 660 13.19 12.52 -8.19
N ALA A 661 13.45 13.82 -8.01
CA ALA A 661 14.82 14.34 -7.89
C ALA A 661 15.54 13.88 -6.62
N TRP A 662 14.80 13.55 -5.55
CA TRP A 662 15.32 13.11 -4.26
C TRP A 662 15.31 11.59 -4.03
N LEU A 663 14.77 10.78 -4.97
CA LEU A 663 14.78 9.31 -4.83
C LEU A 663 16.06 8.68 -5.39
N ARG A 664 16.81 7.97 -4.54
CA ARG A 664 18.10 7.33 -4.84
C ARG A 664 17.90 5.83 -5.11
N PHE A 665 17.51 5.49 -6.34
CA PHE A 665 17.18 4.09 -6.71
C PHE A 665 18.37 3.23 -7.16
N ASP A 666 19.43 3.81 -7.73
CA ASP A 666 20.66 3.08 -8.09
C ASP A 666 21.77 3.40 -7.06
N PRO A 667 22.40 2.40 -6.42
CA PRO A 667 23.60 2.58 -5.59
C PRO A 667 24.82 3.23 -6.27
N ARG A 668 24.74 3.50 -7.59
CA ARG A 668 25.73 4.28 -8.36
C ARG A 668 25.41 5.77 -8.51
N ASP A 669 24.26 6.23 -8.01
CA ASP A 669 23.95 7.67 -7.95
C ASP A 669 25.04 8.38 -7.11
N PRO A 670 25.74 9.42 -7.61
CA PRO A 670 26.79 10.11 -6.86
C PRO A 670 26.34 10.61 -5.48
N ALA A 671 25.06 10.95 -5.33
CA ALA A 671 24.50 11.44 -4.07
C ALA A 671 23.94 10.32 -3.15
N TYR A 672 23.97 9.04 -3.58
CA TYR A 672 23.36 7.91 -2.85
C TYR A 672 23.81 7.79 -1.39
N ARG A 673 25.07 8.13 -1.11
CA ARG A 673 25.67 8.08 0.23
C ARG A 673 25.65 9.41 1.00
N ALA A 674 25.02 10.46 0.45
CA ALA A 674 25.00 11.78 1.04
C ALA A 674 23.58 12.23 1.40
N ASP A 675 22.60 12.06 0.52
CA ASP A 675 21.25 12.62 0.69
C ASP A 675 20.15 11.80 -0.01
N GLY A 676 18.91 12.27 0.10
CA GLY A 676 17.76 11.66 -0.56
C GLY A 676 17.27 10.37 0.11
N LEU A 677 16.23 9.77 -0.49
CA LEU A 677 15.60 8.56 -0.01
C LEU A 677 16.03 7.35 -0.85
N THR A 678 16.78 6.43 -0.25
CA THR A 678 17.22 5.20 -0.92
C THR A 678 16.06 4.22 -1.10
N ALA A 679 16.18 3.32 -2.08
CA ALA A 679 15.24 2.22 -2.25
C ALA A 679 15.06 1.38 -0.97
N GLU A 680 16.10 1.24 -0.14
CA GLU A 680 16.04 0.52 1.14
C GLU A 680 15.17 1.25 2.16
N CYS A 681 15.39 2.56 2.37
CA CYS A 681 14.56 3.41 3.24
C CYS A 681 13.10 3.46 2.80
N LEU A 682 12.84 3.40 1.49
CA LEU A 682 11.50 3.33 0.90
C LEU A 682 10.88 1.90 0.95
N ARG A 683 11.59 0.91 1.52
CA ARG A 683 11.22 -0.51 1.57
C ARG A 683 10.94 -1.14 0.19
N ILE A 684 11.53 -0.61 -0.88
CA ILE A 684 11.34 -1.05 -2.27
C ILE A 684 12.21 -2.28 -2.55
N PRO A 685 11.65 -3.42 -3.03
CA PRO A 685 12.43 -4.59 -3.42
C PRO A 685 13.44 -4.27 -4.53
N SER A 686 14.62 -4.89 -4.48
CA SER A 686 15.76 -4.58 -5.36
C SER A 686 15.47 -4.71 -6.87
N PHE A 687 14.52 -5.56 -7.28
CA PHE A 687 14.04 -5.61 -8.66
C PHE A 687 13.23 -4.36 -9.04
N GLY A 688 12.31 -3.92 -8.18
CA GLY A 688 11.56 -2.69 -8.35
C GLY A 688 12.46 -1.46 -8.37
N ALA A 689 13.47 -1.41 -7.50
CA ALA A 689 14.49 -0.35 -7.49
C ALA A 689 15.26 -0.26 -8.82
N ARG A 690 15.65 -1.39 -9.42
CA ARG A 690 16.33 -1.41 -10.74
C ARG A 690 15.43 -0.91 -11.87
N ALA A 691 14.14 -1.25 -11.86
CA ALA A 691 13.18 -0.72 -12.84
C ALA A 691 12.95 0.80 -12.62
N ALA A 692 12.82 1.23 -11.37
CA ALA A 692 12.67 2.63 -11.00
C ALA A 692 13.90 3.48 -11.39
N ALA A 693 15.12 2.95 -11.20
CA ALA A 693 16.36 3.59 -11.60
C ALA A 693 16.53 3.77 -13.12
N LEU A 694 16.01 2.82 -13.92
CA LEU A 694 16.02 2.93 -15.38
C LEU A 694 15.16 4.10 -15.87
N LEU A 695 14.05 4.36 -15.16
CA LEU A 695 13.08 5.41 -15.46
C LEU A 695 13.50 6.76 -14.85
N ASN A 696 13.94 6.80 -13.59
CA ASN A 696 14.26 8.01 -12.83
C ASN A 696 15.62 8.64 -13.23
N ARG A 697 15.77 8.97 -14.51
CA ARG A 697 16.92 9.71 -15.06
C ARG A 697 16.53 11.17 -15.23
N ALA A 698 17.43 12.10 -14.88
CA ALA A 698 17.16 13.55 -14.90
C ALA A 698 16.41 14.07 -16.15
N PRO A 699 16.82 13.79 -17.41
CA PRO A 699 16.09 14.28 -18.60
C PRO A 699 14.72 13.61 -18.82
N LEU A 700 14.47 12.46 -18.18
CA LEU A 700 13.18 11.76 -18.26
C LEU A 700 12.21 12.20 -17.16
N ARG A 701 12.66 12.76 -16.03
CA ARG A 701 11.79 13.14 -14.90
C ARG A 701 10.60 14.02 -15.32
N PRO A 702 10.75 15.13 -16.08
CA PRO A 702 9.62 15.97 -16.45
C PRO A 702 8.68 15.32 -17.47
N PHE A 703 9.20 14.43 -18.33
CA PHE A 703 8.38 13.66 -19.27
C PHE A 703 7.58 12.58 -18.54
N ILE A 704 8.21 11.84 -17.63
CA ILE A 704 7.54 10.84 -16.79
C ILE A 704 6.51 11.52 -15.92
N ALA A 705 6.84 12.64 -15.25
CA ALA A 705 5.87 13.37 -14.45
C ALA A 705 4.67 13.83 -15.28
N ARG A 706 4.87 14.45 -16.45
CA ARG A 706 3.76 14.83 -17.34
C ARG A 706 2.96 13.64 -17.87
N ALA A 707 3.60 12.52 -18.22
CA ALA A 707 2.92 11.31 -18.69
C ALA A 707 2.16 10.58 -17.57
N VAL A 708 2.68 10.63 -16.34
CA VAL A 708 2.06 10.05 -15.14
C VAL A 708 0.91 10.94 -14.70
N SER A 709 1.14 12.21 -14.39
CA SER A 709 0.09 13.17 -14.03
C SER A 709 -1.02 13.28 -15.09
N GLY A 710 -0.68 13.19 -16.38
CA GLY A 710 -1.65 13.16 -17.49
C GLY A 710 -2.38 11.82 -17.72
N ALA A 711 -1.98 10.75 -17.03
CA ALA A 711 -2.62 9.43 -17.09
C ALA A 711 -3.20 8.96 -15.73
N LEU A 712 -3.05 9.77 -14.68
CA LEU A 712 -3.42 9.42 -13.30
C LEU A 712 -4.82 9.90 -12.90
N THR A 713 -5.73 8.94 -12.84
CA THR A 713 -6.40 8.65 -11.55
C THR A 713 -5.74 7.40 -10.93
N PRO A 714 -5.64 7.28 -9.60
CA PRO A 714 -4.44 6.80 -8.91
C PRO A 714 -3.93 5.40 -9.30
N VAL A 715 -2.86 5.35 -10.12
CA VAL A 715 -1.91 4.23 -10.20
C VAL A 715 -0.87 4.44 -9.09
N GLY A 716 -1.05 3.80 -7.93
CA GLY A 716 -0.05 3.87 -6.87
C GLY A 716 1.29 3.28 -7.32
N TRP A 717 2.30 4.13 -7.49
CA TRP A 717 3.70 3.74 -7.67
C TRP A 717 4.49 4.18 -6.43
N PHE A 718 4.89 3.18 -5.61
CA PHE A 718 5.78 3.29 -4.44
C PHE A 718 5.20 3.64 -3.05
N THR A 719 3.98 3.21 -2.74
CA THR A 719 3.50 3.04 -1.34
C THR A 719 2.64 1.78 -1.18
N ARG A 720 2.20 1.50 0.05
CA ARG A 720 1.53 0.26 0.47
C ARG A 720 0.01 0.41 0.53
N ARG A 721 -0.71 -0.66 0.19
CA ARG A 721 -2.11 -0.91 0.64
C ARG A 721 -2.10 -1.78 1.91
N PRO A 722 -3.18 -1.89 2.69
CA PRO A 722 -4.59 -1.51 2.46
C PRO A 722 -4.91 -0.04 2.85
N GLN A 723 -6.03 0.60 2.48
CA GLN A 723 -7.43 0.11 2.59
C GLN A 723 -8.32 0.40 1.35
N GLY A 724 -9.64 0.28 1.53
CA GLY A 724 -10.71 0.62 0.59
C GLY A 724 -11.68 1.64 1.19
N PRO A 725 -12.80 1.96 0.52
CA PRO A 725 -13.74 2.99 0.97
C PRO A 725 -14.50 2.57 2.24
N ALA A 726 -14.91 3.57 3.03
CA ALA A 726 -15.63 3.36 4.29
C ALA A 726 -17.09 2.93 4.05
N ALA A 727 -17.46 1.80 4.66
CA ALA A 727 -18.80 1.52 5.14
C ALA A 727 -18.81 1.64 6.68
N GLU A 728 -19.96 1.46 7.31
CA GLU A 728 -20.19 1.71 8.74
C GLU A 728 -19.27 0.90 9.67
N THR A 729 -18.97 1.48 10.84
CA THR A 729 -17.87 1.12 11.75
C THR A 729 -17.77 -0.38 12.07
N PRO A 730 -16.79 -1.12 11.50
CA PRO A 730 -16.43 -2.45 11.98
C PRO A 730 -15.60 -2.34 13.29
N PRO A 731 -15.49 -3.43 14.08
CA PRO A 731 -14.66 -3.44 15.28
C PRO A 731 -13.18 -3.16 14.99
N ARG A 732 -12.46 -2.61 16.00
CA ARG A 732 -11.03 -2.23 15.93
C ARG A 732 -10.19 -3.32 15.26
N ARG A 733 -9.47 -2.97 14.19
CA ARG A 733 -8.46 -3.85 13.57
C ARG A 733 -7.23 -3.96 14.48
N THR A 734 -7.11 -5.06 15.21
CA THR A 734 -5.95 -5.37 16.07
C THR A 734 -4.69 -5.55 15.22
N GLY A 735 -3.86 -4.50 15.12
CA GLY A 735 -2.52 -4.57 14.54
C GLY A 735 -2.05 -3.37 13.72
N ALA A 736 -2.95 -2.48 13.27
CA ALA A 736 -2.57 -1.27 12.52
C ALA A 736 -1.89 -0.23 13.44
N PRO A 737 -0.87 0.52 12.97
CA PRO A 737 -0.19 1.53 13.77
C PRO A 737 -1.15 2.65 14.19
N HIS A 738 -0.71 3.48 15.14
CA HIS A 738 -1.38 4.73 15.46
C HIS A 738 -1.05 5.78 14.39
N HIS A 739 -1.92 6.77 14.23
CA HIS A 739 -1.72 7.87 13.28
C HIS A 739 -1.89 9.21 14.00
N LEU A 740 -0.84 10.02 14.03
CA LEU A 740 -0.78 11.26 14.81
C LEU A 740 -0.59 12.49 13.90
N ILE A 741 -1.29 13.56 14.24
CA ILE A 741 -1.04 14.92 13.77
C ILE A 741 -0.43 15.71 14.92
N LEU A 742 0.71 16.37 14.68
CA LEU A 742 1.15 17.49 15.50
C LEU A 742 0.37 18.73 15.06
N ALA A 743 -0.44 19.29 15.95
CA ALA A 743 -1.26 20.47 15.71
C ALA A 743 -0.84 21.62 16.62
N ALA A 744 -0.72 22.83 16.06
CA ALA A 744 -0.41 24.05 16.78
C ALA A 744 -1.61 25.01 16.80
N ALA A 745 -1.63 25.90 17.80
CA ALA A 745 -2.54 27.04 17.83
C ALA A 745 -2.30 27.97 16.63
N GLU A 746 -3.35 28.57 16.07
CA GLU A 746 -3.19 29.67 15.10
C GLU A 746 -2.65 30.92 15.82
N ALA A 747 -1.79 31.69 15.15
CA ALA A 747 -1.40 33.02 15.61
C ALA A 747 -2.51 34.02 15.24
N ALA A 748 -2.74 35.06 16.05
CA ALA A 748 -3.75 36.08 15.74
C ALA A 748 -3.46 36.82 14.41
N GLU A 749 -2.20 36.83 14.00
CA GLU A 749 -1.67 37.46 12.78
C GLU A 749 -1.77 36.54 11.53
N ASP A 750 -1.99 35.22 11.69
CA ASP A 750 -2.22 34.29 10.56
C ASP A 750 -3.53 34.61 9.80
N THR A 751 -4.40 35.47 10.35
CA THR A 751 -5.80 35.67 9.92
C THR A 751 -5.97 36.61 8.71
N GLU A 752 -5.08 37.58 8.50
CA GLU A 752 -5.27 38.62 7.45
C GLU A 752 -4.76 38.22 6.06
N VAL A 753 -4.02 37.11 5.94
CA VAL A 753 -3.45 36.65 4.65
C VAL A 753 -4.35 35.63 3.92
N ALA A 754 -5.49 35.28 4.52
CA ALA A 754 -6.24 34.06 4.16
C ALA A 754 -7.48 34.26 3.27
N ASP A 755 -7.91 35.49 2.97
CA ASP A 755 -9.19 35.75 2.25
C ASP A 755 -9.07 36.84 1.16
N ASP A 756 -8.35 36.54 0.08
CA ASP A 756 -8.72 37.04 -1.25
C ASP A 756 -8.46 35.96 -2.32
N GLY A 757 -9.38 35.81 -3.26
CA GLY A 757 -9.52 34.65 -4.16
C GLY A 757 -8.53 34.60 -5.34
N THR A 758 -7.35 35.21 -5.20
CA THR A 758 -6.36 35.42 -6.27
C THR A 758 -5.02 34.81 -5.85
N PRO A 759 -4.27 34.11 -6.74
CA PRO A 759 -2.93 33.64 -6.38
C PRO A 759 -2.01 34.83 -6.09
N ALA A 760 -1.70 35.04 -4.81
CA ALA A 760 -0.86 36.14 -4.35
C ALA A 760 0.51 36.09 -5.04
N ALA A 761 0.88 37.17 -5.73
CA ALA A 761 2.16 37.28 -6.39
C ALA A 761 3.28 37.36 -5.33
N ASN A 762 4.20 36.39 -5.34
CA ASN A 762 5.34 36.37 -4.43
C ASN A 762 6.08 37.73 -4.45
N PRO A 763 6.53 38.26 -3.28
CA PRO A 763 7.28 39.53 -3.22
C PRO A 763 8.52 39.58 -4.14
N THR A 764 9.10 38.41 -4.45
CA THR A 764 10.18 38.22 -5.44
C THR A 764 9.87 38.82 -6.82
N THR A 765 8.59 38.96 -7.19
CA THR A 765 8.15 39.47 -8.50
C THR A 765 8.51 40.95 -8.69
N ILE A 766 8.59 41.74 -7.62
CA ILE A 766 8.90 43.18 -7.69
C ILE A 766 10.39 43.41 -7.99
N ALA A 767 11.28 42.54 -7.51
CA ALA A 767 12.72 42.62 -7.77
C ALA A 767 13.09 42.35 -9.25
N SER A 768 12.28 41.56 -9.97
CA SER A 768 12.53 41.22 -11.37
C SER A 768 12.07 42.28 -12.38
N ALA A 769 11.31 43.29 -11.95
CA ALA A 769 10.63 44.24 -12.85
C ALA A 769 11.46 45.49 -13.23
N VAL A 770 12.68 45.62 -12.71
CA VAL A 770 13.58 46.78 -12.93
C VAL A 770 14.84 46.40 -13.73
N ALA A 771 14.95 45.14 -14.19
CA ALA A 771 16.16 44.56 -14.74
C ALA A 771 16.11 44.17 -16.24
N ASP A 772 15.11 44.63 -17.01
CA ASP A 772 15.02 44.40 -18.46
C ASP A 772 14.94 45.70 -19.27
N SER A 773 16.02 46.49 -19.20
CA SER A 773 16.31 47.55 -20.16
C SER A 773 17.82 47.86 -20.22
N GLY A 774 18.58 47.08 -21.01
CA GLY A 774 19.99 47.38 -21.27
C GLY A 774 20.82 46.20 -21.78
N GLN A 775 21.14 46.20 -23.08
CA GLN A 775 22.25 45.41 -23.62
C GLN A 775 23.57 46.18 -23.42
N ALA A 776 24.64 45.53 -22.95
CA ALA A 776 26.00 45.57 -23.54
C ALA A 776 27.12 45.02 -22.62
N ASP A 777 28.04 44.28 -23.24
CA ASP A 777 29.51 44.31 -23.09
C ASP A 777 30.22 44.19 -21.71
N SER A 778 30.68 42.96 -21.45
CA SER A 778 32.06 42.59 -21.08
C SER A 778 32.84 43.29 -19.94
N ALA A 779 33.22 42.45 -18.96
CA ALA A 779 34.55 42.35 -18.36
C ALA A 779 35.16 43.51 -17.55
N SER A 780 35.12 43.39 -16.22
CA SER A 780 36.31 43.53 -15.35
C SER A 780 36.07 42.85 -14.00
N ALA A 781 37.12 42.67 -13.20
CA ALA A 781 37.05 42.18 -11.83
C ALA A 781 37.41 43.28 -10.80
N ALA A 782 37.16 42.95 -9.53
CA ALA A 782 37.69 43.56 -8.29
C ALA A 782 36.87 44.67 -7.60
N ARG A 783 37.02 44.64 -6.27
CA ARG A 783 36.51 45.53 -5.20
C ARG A 783 35.02 45.41 -4.86
N ALA A 784 34.79 44.81 -3.70
CA ALA A 784 33.65 45.15 -2.86
C ALA A 784 34.00 46.42 -2.05
N ASP A 785 33.09 47.38 -2.02
CA ASP A 785 33.07 48.47 -1.05
C ASP A 785 31.75 48.36 -0.26
N THR A 786 31.82 48.49 1.05
CA THR A 786 30.69 48.24 1.96
C THR A 786 29.72 49.43 2.01
N VAL A 787 28.45 49.19 1.67
CA VAL A 787 27.34 50.10 2.01
C VAL A 787 26.82 49.71 3.42
N PRO A 788 26.69 50.65 4.37
CA PRO A 788 26.24 50.33 5.73
C PRO A 788 24.74 49.97 5.78
N ALA A 789 24.42 48.93 6.55
CA ALA A 789 23.09 48.32 6.62
C ALA A 789 22.10 49.06 7.55
N ASP A 790 21.93 50.38 7.36
CA ASP A 790 21.04 51.22 8.21
C ASP A 790 20.25 52.27 7.41
N THR A 791 19.67 51.87 6.28
CA THR A 791 18.68 52.66 5.50
C THR A 791 17.62 51.78 4.81
N ALA A 792 17.25 50.64 5.41
CA ALA A 792 16.06 49.91 4.98
C ALA A 792 14.79 50.74 5.32
N PRO A 793 13.77 50.81 4.44
CA PRO A 793 12.49 51.41 4.79
C PRO A 793 11.87 50.72 6.01
N ALA A 794 11.19 51.49 6.87
CA ALA A 794 10.61 50.96 8.10
C ALA A 794 9.67 49.77 7.86
N ASP A 795 8.91 49.81 6.76
CA ASP A 795 7.98 48.76 6.35
C ASP A 795 8.72 47.44 6.00
N VAL A 796 9.87 47.54 5.33
CA VAL A 796 10.71 46.37 4.99
C VAL A 796 11.29 45.74 6.25
N LYS A 797 11.70 46.56 7.22
CA LYS A 797 12.16 46.06 8.52
C LYS A 797 11.03 45.38 9.29
N ALA A 798 9.86 46.02 9.41
CA ALA A 798 8.71 45.45 10.09
C ALA A 798 8.26 44.12 9.48
N MET A 799 8.25 44.00 8.14
CA MET A 799 7.98 42.72 7.46
C MET A 799 9.05 41.66 7.74
N SER A 800 10.33 42.03 7.83
CA SER A 800 11.43 41.13 8.20
C SER A 800 11.32 40.65 9.65
N ASP A 801 10.97 41.55 10.58
CA ASP A 801 10.81 41.26 12.00
C ASP A 801 9.64 40.27 12.24
N VAL A 802 8.49 40.49 11.58
CA VAL A 802 7.32 39.57 11.61
C VAL A 802 7.66 38.21 10.98
N ALA A 803 8.35 38.19 9.84
CA ALA A 803 8.80 36.96 9.20
C ALA A 803 9.75 36.14 10.10
N GLY A 804 10.71 36.82 10.75
CA GLY A 804 11.61 36.20 11.73
C GLY A 804 10.87 35.67 12.96
N MET A 805 9.87 36.39 13.48
CA MET A 805 9.01 35.92 14.58
C MET A 805 8.23 34.65 14.23
N ALA A 806 7.66 34.58 13.02
CA ALA A 806 6.96 33.40 12.52
C ALA A 806 7.91 32.22 12.30
N ALA A 807 9.06 32.43 11.64
CA ALA A 807 10.09 31.42 11.45
C ALA A 807 10.61 30.89 12.81
N ALA A 808 10.83 31.77 13.78
CA ALA A 808 11.25 31.38 15.14
C ALA A 808 10.24 30.45 15.83
N ARG A 809 8.95 30.58 15.53
CA ARG A 809 7.90 29.68 16.04
C ARG A 809 7.99 28.30 15.40
N GLU A 810 8.20 28.22 14.08
CA GLU A 810 8.33 26.95 13.36
C GLU A 810 9.65 26.23 13.68
N LEU A 811 10.74 26.98 13.91
CA LEU A 811 11.98 26.44 14.46
C LEU A 811 11.74 25.79 15.84
N ARG A 812 11.00 26.44 16.76
CA ARG A 812 10.64 25.83 18.06
C ARG A 812 9.83 24.55 17.89
N LEU A 813 8.81 24.56 17.02
CA LEU A 813 8.02 23.37 16.71
C LEU A 813 8.88 22.23 16.11
N GLY A 814 9.92 22.55 15.33
CA GLY A 814 10.88 21.57 14.82
C GLY A 814 11.76 20.96 15.92
N ARG A 815 12.17 21.75 16.93
CA ARG A 815 12.89 21.24 18.10
C ARG A 815 12.03 20.23 18.87
N ASP A 816 10.78 20.59 19.16
CA ASP A 816 9.85 19.72 19.88
C ASP A 816 9.40 18.50 19.06
N LEU A 817 9.31 18.60 17.74
CA LEU A 817 9.07 17.46 16.84
C LEU A 817 10.19 16.42 16.95
N LEU A 818 11.46 16.84 16.98
CA LEU A 818 12.57 15.91 17.19
C LEU A 818 12.50 15.26 18.58
N ARG A 819 12.25 16.03 19.65
CA ARG A 819 12.10 15.49 21.01
C ARG A 819 10.96 14.48 21.13
N THR A 820 9.82 14.77 20.48
CA THR A 820 8.69 13.84 20.36
C THR A 820 9.12 12.52 19.72
N TRP A 821 9.89 12.56 18.62
CA TRP A 821 10.36 11.35 17.95
C TRP A 821 11.46 10.61 18.72
N LEU A 822 12.32 11.30 19.47
CA LEU A 822 13.29 10.67 20.38
C LEU A 822 12.60 9.97 21.55
N LEU A 823 11.51 10.54 22.07
CA LEU A 823 10.69 9.93 23.12
C LEU A 823 9.99 8.65 22.64
N PHE A 824 9.39 8.67 21.45
CA PHE A 824 8.85 7.46 20.81
C PHE A 824 9.94 6.40 20.56
N ASP A 825 11.13 6.82 20.10
CA ASP A 825 12.24 5.93 19.82
C ASP A 825 12.72 5.18 21.07
N ARG A 826 12.79 5.89 22.23
CA ARG A 826 13.03 5.33 23.57
C ARG A 826 11.94 4.37 24.06
N ALA A 827 10.67 4.63 23.74
CA ALA A 827 9.56 3.69 24.01
C ALA A 827 9.64 2.40 23.14
N GLY A 828 10.60 2.32 22.21
CA GLY A 828 10.74 1.23 21.26
C GLY A 828 9.73 1.30 20.11
N LEU A 829 9.14 2.47 19.89
CA LEU A 829 8.30 2.80 18.73
C LEU A 829 9.16 3.39 17.61
N ARG A 830 8.62 3.42 16.39
CA ARG A 830 9.21 4.07 15.22
C ARG A 830 8.13 4.85 14.47
N VAL A 831 8.58 5.81 13.67
CA VAL A 831 7.75 6.81 13.00
C VAL A 831 7.84 6.61 11.49
N ASP A 832 6.71 6.60 10.78
CA ASP A 832 6.64 6.82 9.32
C ASP A 832 6.05 8.21 9.06
N VAL A 833 6.67 8.99 8.18
CA VAL A 833 6.40 10.43 8.03
C VAL A 833 5.68 10.71 6.73
N HIS A 834 4.59 11.49 6.82
CA HIS A 834 3.61 11.70 5.76
C HIS A 834 3.33 13.20 5.51
N SER A 835 4.37 14.00 5.25
CA SER A 835 4.23 15.45 4.97
C SER A 835 3.20 15.74 3.88
N GLU A 836 3.06 14.85 2.88
CA GLU A 836 2.07 14.95 1.81
C GLU A 836 0.63 15.23 2.31
N ILE A 837 0.25 14.71 3.49
CA ILE A 837 -1.06 14.91 4.11
C ILE A 837 -1.30 16.37 4.53
N LYS A 838 -0.26 17.10 4.93
CA LYS A 838 -0.37 18.53 5.30
C LYS A 838 -0.06 19.50 4.16
N ASP A 839 0.61 19.05 3.10
CA ASP A 839 1.05 19.94 2.01
C ASP A 839 0.15 19.89 0.78
N CYS A 840 -0.62 18.81 0.59
CA CYS A 840 -1.78 18.83 -0.32
C CYS A 840 -2.86 19.78 0.24
N PRO A 841 -3.30 20.82 -0.52
CA PRO A 841 -4.22 21.84 0.01
C PRO A 841 -5.58 21.29 0.48
N GLU A 842 -6.12 20.28 -0.21
CA GLU A 842 -7.42 19.68 0.13
C GLU A 842 -7.39 18.94 1.47
N THR A 843 -6.30 18.22 1.75
CA THR A 843 -6.12 17.47 3.00
C THR A 843 -5.67 18.36 4.14
N HIS A 844 -4.90 19.42 3.85
CA HIS A 844 -4.61 20.50 4.80
C HIS A 844 -5.91 21.16 5.29
N ALA A 845 -6.78 21.60 4.37
CA ALA A 845 -8.08 22.19 4.72
C ALA A 845 -8.97 21.19 5.48
N SER A 846 -9.01 19.92 5.06
CA SER A 846 -9.72 18.85 5.76
C SER A 846 -9.21 18.62 7.19
N LEU A 847 -7.91 18.79 7.44
CA LEU A 847 -7.31 18.71 8.77
C LEU A 847 -7.62 19.93 9.63
N ARG A 848 -7.55 21.16 9.09
CA ARG A 848 -7.93 22.38 9.83
C ARG A 848 -9.40 22.31 10.28
N ASP A 849 -10.30 21.86 9.40
CA ASP A 849 -11.70 21.62 9.72
C ASP A 849 -11.90 20.52 10.80
N LEU A 850 -11.21 19.38 10.68
CA LEU A 850 -11.23 18.32 11.70
C LEU A 850 -10.78 18.83 13.08
N LEU A 851 -9.64 19.52 13.13
CA LEU A 851 -9.06 20.06 14.36
C LEU A 851 -9.97 21.16 14.97
N GLY A 852 -10.57 22.00 14.12
CA GLY A 852 -11.51 23.05 14.54
C GLY A 852 -12.86 22.53 15.04
N ARG A 853 -13.25 21.30 14.64
CA ARG A 853 -14.47 20.59 15.08
C ARG A 853 -14.28 19.74 16.33
N GLN A 854 -13.05 19.42 16.74
CA GLN A 854 -12.80 18.74 18.02
C GLN A 854 -13.14 19.68 19.19
N LYS A 855 -14.42 19.75 19.56
CA LYS A 855 -14.84 20.34 20.85
C LYS A 855 -14.09 19.63 21.98
N CYS A 856 -13.46 20.41 22.86
CA CYS A 856 -12.98 19.90 24.13
C CYS A 856 -14.15 19.23 24.88
N ALA A 857 -13.93 18.01 25.38
CA ALA A 857 -14.93 17.26 26.13
C ALA A 857 -15.04 17.83 27.56
N GLY A 858 -15.69 18.98 27.66
CA GLY A 858 -15.66 19.85 28.83
C GLY A 858 -15.00 21.19 28.51
N SER A 859 -15.63 22.26 28.96
CA SER A 859 -15.26 23.67 28.76
C SER A 859 -15.29 24.20 27.32
N GLU A 860 -16.15 25.20 27.10
CA GLU A 860 -15.89 26.21 26.08
C GLU A 860 -14.81 27.15 26.68
N THR A 861 -13.71 27.36 25.94
CA THR A 861 -12.40 27.89 26.38
C THR A 861 -11.59 26.98 27.33
N LEU A 862 -10.26 27.00 27.15
CA LEU A 862 -9.31 26.62 28.19
C LEU A 862 -9.32 27.68 29.32
N PRO A 863 -8.82 27.38 30.54
CA PRO A 863 -8.88 28.30 31.69
C PRO A 863 -8.13 29.63 31.53
N ASP A 864 -7.28 29.75 30.51
CA ASP A 864 -6.46 30.92 30.17
C ASP A 864 -6.97 31.71 28.95
N GLY A 865 -7.99 31.20 28.23
CA GLY A 865 -8.49 31.79 26.99
C GLY A 865 -7.63 31.51 25.74
N SER A 866 -6.69 30.56 25.79
CA SER A 866 -5.79 30.25 24.67
C SER A 866 -6.50 29.64 23.44
N ALA A 867 -5.85 29.80 22.27
CA ALA A 867 -6.46 29.58 20.95
C ALA A 867 -6.62 28.10 20.56
N ARG A 868 -7.48 27.83 19.55
CA ARG A 868 -7.72 26.48 19.03
C ARG A 868 -6.47 25.94 18.32
N PHE A 869 -6.13 24.68 18.55
CA PHE A 869 -5.02 23.96 17.90
C PHE A 869 -5.39 23.51 16.48
N THR A 870 -5.68 24.45 15.59
CA THR A 870 -6.23 24.20 14.25
C THR A 870 -5.21 24.04 13.14
N ARG A 871 -3.95 24.48 13.31
CA ARG A 871 -2.92 24.43 12.26
C ARG A 871 -2.16 23.08 12.29
N PRO A 872 -2.27 22.20 11.27
CA PRO A 872 -1.52 20.94 11.22
C PRO A 872 -0.06 21.22 10.83
N ILE A 873 0.89 20.77 11.66
CA ILE A 873 2.33 21.05 11.54
C ILE A 873 3.11 19.83 11.03
N ALA A 874 2.76 18.62 11.48
CA ALA A 874 3.36 17.39 10.99
C ALA A 874 2.36 16.22 11.06
N ALA A 875 2.49 15.27 10.14
CA ALA A 875 1.63 14.09 10.04
C ALA A 875 2.49 12.82 9.98
N PHE A 876 2.28 11.87 10.89
CA PHE A 876 3.06 10.64 10.95
C PHE A 876 2.33 9.45 11.58
N SER A 877 2.70 8.24 11.17
CA SER A 877 2.25 6.97 11.76
C SER A 877 3.25 6.48 12.79
N VAL A 878 2.81 5.86 13.89
CA VAL A 878 3.65 5.40 15.01
C VAL A 878 3.32 3.96 15.43
N GLY A 879 4.35 3.14 15.64
CA GLY A 879 4.21 1.76 16.14
C GLY A 879 5.55 1.03 16.26
N ARG A 880 5.56 -0.23 16.72
CA ARG A 880 6.79 -1.05 16.79
C ARG A 880 7.18 -1.59 15.42
N SER A 881 8.42 -1.37 14.99
CA SER A 881 8.95 -1.98 13.75
C SER A 881 9.07 -3.49 13.86
N THR A 882 8.32 -4.22 13.03
CA THR A 882 8.36 -5.70 12.96
C THR A 882 9.51 -6.25 12.09
N THR A 883 10.35 -5.39 11.52
CA THR A 883 11.49 -5.77 10.67
C THR A 883 12.66 -4.82 10.88
N ARG A 884 13.90 -5.26 10.59
CA ARG A 884 15.12 -4.43 10.66
C ARG A 884 14.91 -3.10 9.94
N VAL A 885 15.21 -1.99 10.62
CA VAL A 885 15.02 -0.62 10.11
C VAL A 885 16.26 -0.16 9.31
N PRO A 886 16.12 0.33 8.07
CA PRO A 886 17.20 0.90 7.27
C PRO A 886 17.75 2.19 7.86
N ARG A 887 19.02 2.52 7.59
CA ARG A 887 19.59 3.85 7.90
C ARG A 887 19.69 4.69 6.63
N SER A 888 19.08 5.86 6.66
CA SER A 888 19.27 6.91 5.63
C SER A 888 20.64 7.55 5.82
N HIS A 889 21.38 7.72 4.72
CA HIS A 889 22.69 8.36 4.73
C HIS A 889 22.63 9.86 5.09
N ARG A 890 23.78 10.44 5.44
CA ARG A 890 23.97 11.88 5.71
C ARG A 890 25.19 12.45 4.99
N ARG A 891 25.13 13.75 4.65
CA ARG A 891 26.27 14.57 4.22
C ARG A 891 27.38 14.60 5.27
N SER A 892 27.06 14.31 6.53
CA SER A 892 28.01 14.30 7.65
C SER A 892 28.70 12.95 7.90
N ASP A 893 28.24 11.88 7.23
CA ASP A 893 28.88 10.55 7.21
C ASP A 893 29.84 10.37 6.00
N ALA A 894 29.95 11.37 5.12
CA ALA A 894 30.64 11.34 3.83
C ALA A 894 31.84 12.30 3.76
#